data_AF-A0A1Q9NAT1-F1
#
_entry.id   AF-A0A1Q9NAT1-F1
#
_cell.length_a   1.000
_cell.length_b   1.000
_cell.length_c   1.000
_cell.angle_alpha   90.00
_cell.angle_beta   90.00
_cell.angle_gamma   90.00
#
_symmetry.space_group_name_H-M   'P 1'
#
loop_
_entity.id
_entity.type
_entity.pdbx_description
1 polymer ?
#
loop_
_entity_poly.entity_id
_entity_poly.type
_entity_poly.pdbx_seq_one_letter_code
_entity_poly.pdbx_strand_id
1 'polypeptide(L)'
;MSTPDYPPIPQEIRDRLENETGRIVSAIQDPVYVGLDRKFNIKAIVDASKSRVVKLDDVVLIYDYLRGETMAARVIGHSTQTIDENKTTDKLFKLDSVSGFEKFKNKRYDFIRTPHLFHLEPIIKLAYKNGELIAMGSVDFAPSEMASLFPPTGSEVFTIYGMMEKGINVACLGRENELKVFIDQETNEPFALPIMISKDLFNRHVSYNGTTGSGKTVGLKGIIAQLYQYRSGIFLTDTQGDYVAHLIEPEISQDQHNALSRDPDSFDLMNKAMNINLPKSVINPKDLTIWYPPILDFKDDLILYYLKKREKELGYRLRKFQPSSSLISSWGTLATVLPKLSEVQSMGLPLIFNAYLTDLEEKGELFKLNNFITYLTDNEVQACGIGEINAVSLKPIRRALKTLNEGNILDRVREDESTQYSDLFQEGKISILYLPRDVKNPKIDLEGVTPLLQLLIYQLILRNKTQSSFQRLIILDEAQNIIPNERYASSKTIARELARQFEILAREGRKNNFSLIVASQEPGRINSTVFKQCATRIFLRLPHQDVEEIKGEIDKKHQGILPRLKVGSGIIHSPDAIEVGQIWAKFPIPPIFHESIFVTIERIEQSDIGQAFLIDTAATSTSNIVQDDDEGTTNLEDL
;
A
#
# COMPACT_ATOMS: atom_id res chain seq x y z
N MET A 1 17.35 55.14 29.19
CA MET A 1 16.43 54.00 29.05
C MET A 1 17.29 52.76 29.11
N SER A 2 17.10 51.93 30.14
CA SER A 2 17.73 50.61 30.21
C SER A 2 17.36 49.84 28.94
N THR A 3 18.36 49.23 28.30
CA THR A 3 18.12 48.21 27.27
C THR A 3 17.18 47.16 27.84
N PRO A 4 16.15 46.70 27.11
CA PRO A 4 15.31 45.61 27.58
C PRO A 4 16.21 44.43 27.97
N ASP A 5 15.99 43.84 29.14
CA ASP A 5 16.63 42.59 29.54
C ASP A 5 16.10 41.48 28.63
N TYR A 6 16.76 41.28 27.50
CA TYR A 6 16.47 40.16 26.61
C TYR A 6 16.92 38.85 27.28
N PRO A 7 16.14 37.77 27.14
CA PRO A 7 16.62 36.46 27.58
C PRO A 7 17.94 36.12 26.87
N PRO A 8 18.90 35.48 27.56
CA PRO A 8 20.15 35.09 26.94
C PRO A 8 19.88 34.15 25.77
N ILE A 9 20.40 34.51 24.59
CA ILE A 9 20.30 33.67 23.38
C ILE A 9 21.03 32.35 23.65
N PRO A 10 20.39 31.18 23.49
CA PRO A 10 21.05 29.89 23.59
C PRO A 10 22.26 29.81 22.67
N GLN A 11 23.34 29.20 23.14
CA GLN A 11 24.60 29.15 22.39
C GLN A 11 24.40 28.48 21.02
N GLU A 12 23.49 27.51 20.93
CA GLU A 12 23.25 26.77 19.68
C GLU A 12 22.47 27.60 18.66
N ILE A 13 21.61 28.52 19.12
CA ILE A 13 20.98 29.50 18.24
C ILE A 13 22.02 30.51 17.76
N ARG A 14 22.98 30.91 18.62
CA ARG A 14 24.10 31.78 18.22
C ARG A 14 24.97 31.13 17.15
N ASP A 15 25.33 29.87 17.35
CA ASP A 15 26.19 29.12 16.42
C ASP A 15 25.50 28.91 15.06
N ARG A 16 24.16 28.93 15.02
CA ARG A 16 23.35 28.84 13.78
C ARG A 16 23.05 30.19 13.11
N LEU A 17 23.45 31.33 13.70
CA LEU A 17 23.18 32.66 13.12
C LEU A 17 23.77 32.82 11.71
N GLU A 18 24.89 32.18 11.40
CA GLU A 18 25.48 32.20 10.05
C GLU A 18 24.53 31.57 9.00
N ASN A 19 23.69 30.63 9.45
CA ASN A 19 22.68 29.93 8.66
C ASN A 19 21.30 30.59 8.72
N GLU A 20 21.17 31.82 9.26
CA GLU A 20 19.92 32.60 9.22
C GLU A 20 19.44 32.74 7.77
N THR A 21 18.24 32.28 7.47
CA THR A 21 17.66 32.28 6.12
C THR A 21 16.82 33.52 5.85
N GLY A 22 16.24 34.11 6.89
CA GLY A 22 15.31 35.22 6.76
C GLY A 22 14.78 35.72 8.10
N ARG A 23 13.81 36.64 8.04
CA ARG A 23 13.19 37.27 9.20
C ARG A 23 11.68 37.36 9.06
N ILE A 24 10.98 37.34 10.19
CA ILE A 24 9.53 37.57 10.24
C ILE A 24 9.23 39.04 9.94
N VAL A 25 8.25 39.29 9.08
CA VAL A 25 7.85 40.66 8.67
C VAL A 25 6.43 40.98 9.10
N SER A 26 5.61 39.96 9.27
CA SER A 26 4.27 40.13 9.79
C SER A 26 3.82 38.81 10.42
N ALA A 27 3.24 38.89 11.61
CA ALA A 27 2.49 37.82 12.22
C ALA A 27 1.16 38.40 12.66
N ILE A 28 0.10 38.16 11.87
CA ILE A 28 -1.25 38.60 12.23
C ILE A 28 -1.93 37.45 12.99
N GLN A 29 -2.38 37.75 14.20
CA GLN A 29 -3.33 36.90 14.91
C GLN A 29 -4.71 37.17 14.30
N ASP A 30 -5.22 36.29 13.43
CA ASP A 30 -6.54 36.49 12.83
C ASP A 30 -7.61 36.43 13.94
N PRO A 31 -8.45 37.48 14.11
CA PRO A 31 -9.47 37.49 15.15
C PRO A 31 -10.76 36.84 14.65
N VAL A 32 -10.73 35.61 14.11
CA VAL A 32 -11.97 34.93 13.72
C VAL A 32 -11.86 33.40 13.84
N TYR A 33 -12.26 32.86 14.99
CA TYR A 33 -13.32 31.83 15.17
C TYR A 33 -13.21 31.24 16.59
N VAL A 34 -14.35 31.19 17.29
CA VAL A 34 -14.51 30.47 18.55
C VAL A 34 -14.36 28.97 18.27
N GLY A 35 -13.29 28.36 18.78
CA GLY A 35 -13.05 26.92 18.70
C GLY A 35 -11.58 26.59 18.50
N LEU A 36 -10.81 26.53 19.60
CA LEU A 36 -9.50 25.87 19.83
C LEU A 36 -8.32 25.99 18.84
N ASP A 37 -8.48 26.41 17.59
CA ASP A 37 -7.39 26.51 16.61
C ASP A 37 -7.00 27.98 16.36
N ARG A 38 -5.99 28.48 17.08
CA ARG A 38 -5.37 29.79 16.77
C ARG A 38 -4.57 29.66 15.47
N LYS A 39 -5.12 30.10 14.34
CA LYS A 39 -4.38 30.20 13.08
C LYS A 39 -3.59 31.50 13.04
N PHE A 40 -2.27 31.41 13.07
CA PHE A 40 -1.37 32.54 12.86
C PHE A 40 -1.04 32.66 11.37
N ASN A 41 -1.21 33.85 10.81
CA ASN A 41 -0.73 34.15 9.46
C ASN A 41 0.67 34.76 9.56
N ILE A 42 1.70 33.91 9.48
CA ILE A 42 3.09 34.31 9.62
C ILE A 42 3.68 34.52 8.23
N LYS A 43 4.33 35.67 8.03
CA LYS A 43 5.06 36.01 6.79
C LYS A 43 6.52 36.28 7.11
N ALA A 44 7.41 35.69 6.34
CA ALA A 44 8.84 35.87 6.46
C ALA A 44 9.45 36.38 5.15
N ILE A 45 10.39 37.32 5.25
CA ILE A 45 11.29 37.69 4.15
C ILE A 45 12.52 36.79 4.23
N VAL A 46 12.83 36.11 3.13
CA VAL A 46 14.00 35.26 2.98
C VAL A 46 14.93 35.88 1.94
N ASP A 47 16.22 35.92 2.26
CA ASP A 47 17.26 36.42 1.37
C ASP A 47 17.26 35.61 0.06
N ALA A 48 17.33 36.29 -1.08
CA ALA A 48 17.34 35.65 -2.40
C ALA A 48 18.55 34.72 -2.65
N SER A 49 19.66 34.89 -1.92
CA SER A 49 20.77 33.93 -1.94
C SER A 49 20.43 32.63 -1.21
N LYS A 50 19.53 32.69 -0.22
CA LYS A 50 19.12 31.56 0.65
C LYS A 50 17.72 31.02 0.30
N SER A 51 16.96 31.69 -0.56
CA SER A 51 15.62 31.28 -0.99
C SER A 51 15.58 29.95 -1.75
N ARG A 52 16.71 29.51 -2.32
CA ARG A 52 16.83 28.18 -2.93
C ARG A 52 16.75 27.04 -1.91
N VAL A 53 17.05 27.33 -0.65
CA VAL A 53 17.12 26.35 0.45
C VAL A 53 15.73 26.14 1.07
N VAL A 54 14.88 27.16 1.07
CA VAL A 54 13.51 27.11 1.61
C VAL A 54 12.53 27.01 0.46
N LYS A 55 11.88 25.85 0.26
CA LYS A 55 10.80 25.73 -0.74
C LYS A 55 9.45 25.39 -0.07
N LEU A 56 8.39 25.25 -0.87
CA LEU A 56 7.05 24.85 -0.40
C LEU A 56 7.09 23.53 0.40
N ASP A 57 6.23 23.41 1.41
CA ASP A 57 6.09 22.29 2.35
C ASP A 57 7.31 22.00 3.24
N ASP A 58 8.41 22.75 3.15
CA ASP A 58 9.50 22.61 4.12
C ASP A 58 9.07 23.04 5.51
N VAL A 59 9.70 22.41 6.50
CA VAL A 59 9.71 22.90 7.88
C VAL A 59 10.88 23.86 8.04
N VAL A 60 10.61 24.97 8.70
CA VAL A 60 11.56 26.01 9.10
C VAL A 60 11.38 26.29 10.60
N LEU A 61 12.46 26.69 11.27
CA LEU A 61 12.40 27.14 12.66
C LEU A 61 12.32 28.65 12.71
N ILE A 62 11.49 29.16 13.61
CA ILE A 62 11.37 30.57 13.95
C ILE A 62 11.82 30.74 15.39
N TYR A 63 12.88 31.51 15.61
CA TYR A 63 13.33 31.87 16.95
C TYR A 63 13.00 33.32 17.26
N ASP A 64 12.23 33.56 18.31
CA ASP A 64 11.86 34.90 18.75
C ASP A 64 12.75 35.37 19.90
N TYR A 65 13.70 36.27 19.60
CA TYR A 65 14.65 36.82 20.57
C TYR A 65 13.98 37.56 21.73
N LEU A 66 12.78 38.13 21.52
CA LEU A 66 12.08 38.85 22.58
C LEU A 66 11.54 37.89 23.65
N ARG A 67 11.16 36.69 23.23
CA ARG A 67 10.55 35.67 24.09
C ARG A 67 11.53 34.59 24.52
N GLY A 68 12.62 34.42 23.78
CA GLY A 68 13.53 33.28 23.94
C GLY A 68 12.88 31.95 23.54
N GLU A 69 11.86 31.99 22.69
CA GLU A 69 11.05 30.82 22.31
C GLU A 69 11.27 30.44 20.85
N THR A 70 11.23 29.14 20.57
CA THR A 70 11.34 28.60 19.21
C THR A 70 10.03 27.95 18.80
N MET A 71 9.65 28.07 17.53
CA MET A 71 8.60 27.25 16.94
C MET A 71 9.05 26.69 15.60
N ALA A 72 8.52 25.53 15.23
CA ALA A 72 8.56 25.04 13.87
C ALA A 72 7.34 25.55 13.10
N ALA A 73 7.56 25.93 11.84
CA ALA A 73 6.50 26.32 10.92
C ALA A 73 6.71 25.66 9.55
N ARG A 74 5.61 25.38 8.85
CA ARG A 74 5.59 24.84 7.49
C ARG A 74 5.47 25.97 6.48
N VAL A 75 6.23 25.89 5.40
CA VAL A 75 6.12 26.82 4.27
C VAL A 75 4.89 26.47 3.43
N ILE A 76 3.88 27.31 3.43
CA ILE A 76 2.60 27.08 2.72
C ILE A 76 2.44 27.92 1.45
N GLY A 77 3.34 28.87 1.21
CA GLY A 77 3.27 29.73 0.04
C GLY A 77 4.51 30.58 -0.12
N HIS A 78 4.71 31.05 -1.35
CA HIS A 78 5.81 31.91 -1.74
C HIS A 78 5.33 32.93 -2.75
N SER A 79 5.75 34.19 -2.58
CA SER A 79 5.54 35.25 -3.56
C SER A 79 6.82 36.02 -3.77
N THR A 80 7.14 36.29 -5.03
CA THR A 80 8.09 37.33 -5.40
C THR A 80 7.32 38.64 -5.37
N GLN A 81 7.66 39.57 -4.49
CA GLN A 81 7.15 40.93 -4.64
C GLN A 81 7.75 41.53 -5.92
N THR A 82 7.01 41.51 -7.03
CA THR A 82 7.10 42.63 -7.97
C THR A 82 6.51 43.83 -7.24
N ILE A 83 7.31 44.85 -7.03
CA ILE A 83 6.90 46.13 -6.46
C ILE A 83 5.78 46.67 -7.37
N ASP A 84 4.54 46.45 -6.98
CA ASP A 84 3.39 47.08 -7.61
C ASP A 84 3.24 48.45 -6.93
N GLU A 85 3.55 49.52 -7.66
CA GLU A 85 3.83 50.87 -7.17
C GLU A 85 2.64 51.58 -6.49
N ASN A 86 1.49 50.94 -6.29
CA ASN A 86 0.31 51.63 -5.78
C ASN A 86 -0.49 50.80 -4.79
N LYS A 87 -0.02 50.76 -3.54
CA LYS A 87 -0.78 51.05 -2.30
C LYS A 87 -0.01 50.49 -1.09
N THR A 88 0.24 51.35 -0.10
CA THR A 88 0.83 51.04 1.22
C THR A 88 2.33 50.66 1.28
N THR A 89 3.18 51.30 0.47
CA THR A 89 4.63 51.03 0.40
C THR A 89 5.55 51.91 1.26
N ASP A 90 5.08 52.97 1.91
CA ASP A 90 5.99 53.93 2.59
C ASP A 90 6.35 53.63 4.05
N LYS A 91 5.80 52.57 4.67
CA LYS A 91 6.09 52.23 6.08
C LYS A 91 6.91 50.96 6.30
N LEU A 92 7.02 50.07 5.31
CA LEU A 92 7.77 48.80 5.42
C LEU A 92 9.25 48.92 5.01
N PHE A 93 9.62 49.99 4.29
CA PHE A 93 10.99 50.20 3.79
C PHE A 93 11.86 51.12 4.65
N LYS A 94 11.46 51.41 5.90
CA LYS A 94 12.38 51.92 6.94
C LYS A 94 12.77 50.80 7.93
N LEU A 95 13.19 49.66 7.39
CA LEU A 95 13.97 48.68 8.14
C LEU A 95 15.45 48.89 7.77
N ASP A 96 16.07 49.85 8.45
CA ASP A 96 17.52 49.82 8.67
C ASP A 96 17.83 48.54 9.46
N SER A 97 18.01 47.41 8.77
CA SER A 97 18.36 46.15 9.44
C SER A 97 19.25 45.28 8.57
N VAL A 98 20.39 45.86 8.18
CA VAL A 98 21.61 45.14 7.78
C VAL A 98 21.91 44.02 8.78
N SER A 99 22.41 42.87 8.30
CA SER A 99 22.90 41.80 9.16
C SER A 99 23.94 42.31 10.17
N GLY A 100 23.99 41.73 11.37
CA GLY A 100 24.98 42.10 12.39
C GLY A 100 26.44 41.88 11.95
N PHE A 101 26.67 41.07 10.91
CA PHE A 101 27.99 40.65 10.45
C PHE A 101 28.54 41.51 9.30
N GLU A 102 27.68 41.98 8.38
CA GLU A 102 28.12 42.80 7.23
C GLU A 102 28.64 44.19 7.63
N LYS A 103 28.26 44.70 8.81
CA LYS A 103 28.78 45.97 9.33
C LYS A 103 30.26 45.94 9.68
N PHE A 104 30.91 44.77 9.77
CA PHE A 104 32.30 44.71 10.26
C PHE A 104 33.37 44.61 9.17
N LYS A 105 33.09 44.07 7.97
CA LYS A 105 34.18 43.63 7.09
C LYS A 105 34.33 44.36 5.75
N ASN A 106 33.28 44.59 4.97
CA ASN A 106 33.48 44.98 3.57
C ASN A 106 32.51 46.07 3.13
N LYS A 107 33.02 47.30 3.01
CA LYS A 107 32.35 48.47 2.41
C LYS A 107 32.08 48.26 0.91
N ARG A 108 31.25 47.31 0.53
CA ARG A 108 30.74 47.13 -0.85
C ARG A 108 29.27 46.74 -0.81
N TYR A 109 28.47 47.49 -1.56
CA TYR A 109 27.05 47.22 -1.80
C TYR A 109 26.93 46.50 -3.14
N ASP A 110 26.42 45.27 -3.15
CA ASP A 110 25.94 44.61 -4.37
C ASP A 110 24.42 44.75 -4.48
N PHE A 111 23.96 44.97 -5.71
CA PHE A 111 22.59 45.36 -6.04
C PHE A 111 21.54 44.30 -5.69
N ILE A 112 20.47 44.81 -5.07
CA ILE A 112 19.10 44.29 -4.88
C ILE A 112 18.80 43.00 -5.67
N ARG A 113 18.86 41.86 -4.99
CA ARG A 113 18.00 40.72 -5.34
C ARG A 113 16.69 40.88 -4.58
N THR A 114 15.57 40.84 -5.28
CA THR A 114 14.25 41.02 -4.66
C THR A 114 14.05 39.97 -3.57
N PRO A 115 13.83 40.37 -2.31
CA PRO A 115 13.58 39.42 -1.23
C PRO A 115 12.32 38.61 -1.52
N HIS A 116 12.32 37.35 -1.08
CA HIS A 116 11.19 36.45 -1.27
C HIS A 116 10.30 36.46 -0.03
N LEU A 117 9.00 36.63 -0.24
CA LEU A 117 8.01 36.60 0.84
C LEU A 117 7.42 35.19 0.94
N PHE A 118 7.68 34.52 2.06
CA PHE A 118 7.15 33.21 2.38
C PHE A 118 5.99 33.31 3.37
N HIS A 119 4.97 32.48 3.15
CA HIS A 119 3.86 32.28 4.07
C HIS A 119 4.12 31.02 4.89
N LEU A 120 4.01 31.14 6.21
CA LEU A 120 4.35 30.10 7.16
C LEU A 120 3.13 29.74 8.03
N GLU A 121 2.90 28.45 8.19
CA GLU A 121 1.89 27.88 9.07
C GLU A 121 2.58 27.24 10.30
N PRO A 122 2.35 27.75 11.52
CA PRO A 122 2.95 27.15 12.71
C PRO A 122 2.54 25.69 12.90
N ILE A 123 3.50 24.86 13.31
CA ILE A 123 3.30 23.43 13.59
C ILE A 123 3.33 23.20 15.10
N ILE A 124 4.46 23.51 15.73
CA ILE A 124 4.72 23.16 17.14
C ILE A 124 5.74 24.11 17.77
N LYS A 125 5.62 24.34 19.07
CA LYS A 125 6.59 25.08 19.88
C LYS A 125 7.68 24.11 20.32
N LEU A 126 8.93 24.58 20.28
CA LEU A 126 10.12 23.81 20.62
C LEU A 126 10.85 24.51 21.78
N ALA A 127 11.16 23.75 22.82
CA ALA A 127 11.93 24.21 23.97
C ALA A 127 13.27 23.49 24.03
N TYR A 128 14.35 24.26 24.06
CA TYR A 128 15.72 23.76 24.10
C TYR A 128 16.34 24.01 25.47
N LYS A 129 17.23 23.11 25.90
CA LYS A 129 18.09 23.29 27.07
C LYS A 129 19.46 22.72 26.77
N ASN A 130 20.50 23.56 26.85
CA ASN A 130 21.87 23.20 26.46
C ASN A 130 21.95 22.57 25.05
N GLY A 131 21.14 23.06 24.12
CA GLY A 131 21.18 22.62 22.73
C GLY A 131 20.35 21.42 22.38
N GLU A 132 19.86 20.71 23.39
CA GLU A 132 18.98 19.59 23.17
C GLU A 132 17.52 20.04 23.23
N LEU A 133 16.72 19.52 22.30
CA LEU A 133 15.28 19.67 22.33
C LEU A 133 14.72 18.85 23.50
N ILE A 134 14.17 19.54 24.51
CA ILE A 134 13.72 18.90 25.76
C ILE A 134 12.20 18.84 25.90
N ALA A 135 11.47 19.68 25.17
CA ALA A 135 10.01 19.66 25.19
C ALA A 135 9.42 20.23 23.91
N MET A 136 8.23 19.72 23.57
CA MET A 136 7.38 20.25 22.54
C MET A 136 6.04 20.69 23.15
N GLY A 137 5.41 21.70 22.56
CA GLY A 137 4.13 22.20 23.03
C GLY A 137 3.31 22.87 21.93
N SER A 138 2.05 23.17 22.22
CA SER A 138 1.19 23.90 21.29
C SER A 138 1.73 25.30 21.04
N VAL A 139 1.60 25.79 19.81
CA VAL A 139 1.97 27.17 19.47
C VAL A 139 0.96 28.13 20.09
N ASP A 140 1.42 28.90 21.07
CA ASP A 140 0.60 29.80 21.89
C ASP A 140 0.92 31.29 21.68
N PHE A 141 1.93 31.61 20.85
CA PHE A 141 2.39 32.97 20.59
C PHE A 141 2.51 33.28 19.09
N ALA A 142 2.33 34.55 18.71
CA ALA A 142 2.68 35.07 17.40
C ALA A 142 4.13 35.59 17.43
N PRO A 143 5.04 35.16 16.55
CA PRO A 143 6.44 35.59 16.57
C PRO A 143 6.56 37.09 16.29
N SER A 144 7.52 37.74 16.94
CA SER A 144 7.82 39.16 16.70
C SER A 144 8.47 39.38 15.33
N GLU A 145 8.43 40.62 14.83
CA GLU A 145 9.15 41.01 13.59
C GLU A 145 10.68 40.91 13.73
N MET A 146 11.19 40.75 14.95
CA MET A 146 12.62 40.52 15.21
C MET A 146 12.99 39.04 15.13
N ALA A 147 12.02 38.13 14.97
CA ALA A 147 12.28 36.70 14.95
C ALA A 147 13.03 36.27 13.66
N SER A 148 14.01 35.40 13.84
CA SER A 148 14.84 34.88 12.76
C SER A 148 14.38 33.49 12.31
N LEU A 149 14.56 33.23 11.02
CA LEU A 149 14.19 31.99 10.35
C LEU A 149 15.42 31.11 10.09
N PHE A 150 15.35 29.83 10.45
CA PHE A 150 16.46 28.88 10.30
C PHE A 150 16.00 27.56 9.66
N PRO A 151 16.87 26.87 8.91
CA PRO A 151 16.60 25.49 8.51
C PRO A 151 16.74 24.56 9.73
N PRO A 152 15.83 23.59 9.92
CA PRO A 152 15.96 22.60 10.98
C PRO A 152 17.06 21.59 10.66
N THR A 153 17.64 20.98 11.70
CA THR A 153 18.52 19.81 11.58
C THR A 153 17.69 18.56 11.27
N GLY A 154 18.34 17.46 10.85
CA GLY A 154 17.63 16.20 10.63
C GLY A 154 16.93 15.68 11.89
N SER A 155 17.59 15.76 13.05
CA SER A 155 17.02 15.38 14.35
C SER A 155 15.82 16.23 14.75
N GLU A 156 15.87 17.54 14.49
CA GLU A 156 14.74 18.44 14.71
C GLU A 156 13.57 18.08 13.79
N VAL A 157 13.80 17.84 12.49
CA VAL A 157 12.73 17.44 11.56
C VAL A 157 12.09 16.13 11.99
N PHE A 158 12.92 15.15 12.37
CA PHE A 158 12.47 13.87 12.86
C PHE A 158 11.54 14.01 14.08
N THR A 159 11.94 14.85 15.03
CA THR A 159 11.16 15.12 16.25
C THR A 159 9.90 15.93 15.96
N ILE A 160 9.98 16.99 15.14
CA ILE A 160 8.84 17.84 14.74
C ILE A 160 7.75 17.01 14.06
N TYR A 161 8.15 16.04 13.23
CA TYR A 161 7.22 15.15 12.57
C TYR A 161 6.75 13.98 13.44
N GLY A 162 7.30 13.80 14.65
CA GLY A 162 7.01 12.67 15.51
C GLY A 162 7.35 11.33 14.87
N MET A 163 8.43 11.28 14.09
CA MET A 163 8.84 10.07 13.37
C MET A 163 9.36 9.01 14.34
N MET A 164 9.13 7.74 14.02
CA MET A 164 9.60 6.62 14.83
C MET A 164 11.08 6.29 14.58
N GLU A 165 11.87 6.14 15.63
CA GLU A 165 13.31 5.77 15.54
C GLU A 165 13.54 4.28 15.21
N LYS A 166 12.54 3.43 15.42
CA LYS A 166 12.65 1.99 15.19
C LYS A 166 11.36 1.48 14.56
N GLY A 167 11.51 0.61 13.56
CA GLY A 167 10.39 -0.02 12.90
C GLY A 167 10.79 -0.58 11.54
N ILE A 168 9.78 -0.74 10.70
CA ILE A 168 9.91 -1.14 9.31
C ILE A 168 10.16 0.12 8.49
N ASN A 169 11.23 0.14 7.71
CA ASN A 169 11.58 1.25 6.84
C ASN A 169 10.68 1.23 5.60
N VAL A 170 9.83 2.25 5.45
CA VAL A 170 8.83 2.28 4.37
C VAL A 170 9.26 3.22 3.24
N ALA A 171 9.92 4.32 3.58
CA ALA A 171 10.41 5.32 2.64
C ALA A 171 11.50 6.18 3.30
N CYS A 172 12.05 7.15 2.59
CA CYS A 172 12.75 8.30 3.15
C CYS A 172 11.90 9.56 3.03
N LEU A 173 12.15 10.55 3.88
CA LEU A 173 11.51 11.85 3.78
C LEU A 173 11.81 12.47 2.41
N GLY A 174 10.76 12.83 1.70
CA GLY A 174 10.83 13.38 0.36
C GLY A 174 10.34 14.81 0.30
N ARG A 175 10.33 15.33 -0.93
CA ARG A 175 9.73 16.59 -1.32
C ARG A 175 9.14 16.44 -2.72
N GLU A 176 7.83 16.25 -2.80
CA GLU A 176 7.13 15.89 -4.04
C GLU A 176 7.86 14.73 -4.77
N ASN A 177 8.71 15.06 -5.74
CA ASN A 177 9.46 14.13 -6.58
C ASN A 177 10.91 13.88 -6.15
N GLU A 178 11.45 14.70 -5.25
CA GLU A 178 12.85 14.72 -4.83
C GLU A 178 13.02 14.04 -3.46
N LEU A 179 14.20 13.49 -3.20
CA LEU A 179 14.63 13.09 -1.86
C LEU A 179 14.98 14.33 -1.05
N LYS A 180 14.57 14.40 0.23
CA LYS A 180 15.03 15.46 1.12
C LYS A 180 16.34 15.05 1.77
N VAL A 181 17.41 15.75 1.38
CA VAL A 181 18.77 15.52 1.88
C VAL A 181 19.11 16.53 2.96
N PHE A 182 19.72 16.04 4.03
CA PHE A 182 20.24 16.81 5.15
C PHE A 182 21.75 16.73 5.16
N ILE A 183 22.41 17.69 5.82
CA ILE A 183 23.86 17.68 6.04
C ILE A 183 24.09 17.45 7.53
N ASP A 184 24.91 16.46 7.86
CA ASP A 184 25.35 16.20 9.23
C ASP A 184 26.32 17.30 9.67
N GLN A 185 26.09 17.90 10.84
CA GLN A 185 26.86 19.07 11.26
C GLN A 185 28.26 18.73 11.76
N GLU A 186 28.51 17.49 12.19
CA GLU A 186 29.81 17.05 12.71
C GLU A 186 30.72 16.57 11.57
N THR A 187 30.16 15.79 10.65
CA THR A 187 30.90 15.13 9.56
C THR A 187 30.83 15.89 8.24
N ASN A 188 29.88 16.81 8.09
CA ASN A 188 29.56 17.50 6.83
C ASN A 188 29.15 16.53 5.70
N GLU A 189 28.74 15.31 6.03
CA GLU A 189 28.23 14.33 5.06
C GLU A 189 26.73 14.49 4.81
N PRO A 190 26.26 14.30 3.56
CA PRO A 190 24.84 14.25 3.27
C PRO A 190 24.19 12.96 3.81
N PHE A 191 22.96 13.06 4.30
CA PHE A 191 22.15 11.92 4.72
C PHE A 191 20.66 12.14 4.43
N ALA A 192 19.91 11.04 4.37
CA ALA A 192 18.44 11.05 4.26
C ALA A 192 17.80 10.59 5.57
N LEU A 193 16.58 11.08 5.85
CA LEU A 193 15.81 10.64 7.01
C LEU A 193 14.89 9.48 6.63
N PRO A 194 15.01 8.29 7.25
CA PRO A 194 14.08 7.20 7.04
C PRO A 194 12.72 7.48 7.68
N ILE A 195 11.65 7.07 7.00
CA ILE A 195 10.29 7.01 7.53
C ILE A 195 10.04 5.58 7.96
N MET A 196 9.96 5.38 9.27
CA MET A 196 9.69 4.07 9.87
C MET A 196 8.25 3.98 10.36
N ILE A 197 7.69 2.78 10.24
CA ILE A 197 6.39 2.44 10.81
C ILE A 197 6.60 1.27 11.77
N SER A 198 6.02 1.34 12.97
CA SER A 198 6.14 0.24 13.95
C SER A 198 5.73 -1.09 13.31
N LYS A 199 6.48 -2.16 13.64
CA LYS A 199 6.05 -3.53 13.35
C LYS A 199 4.66 -3.81 13.93
N ASP A 200 4.37 -3.24 15.10
CA ASP A 200 3.11 -3.40 15.80
C ASP A 200 2.01 -2.51 15.19
N LEU A 201 2.37 -1.52 14.35
CA LEU A 201 1.42 -0.66 13.64
C LEU A 201 0.88 -1.29 12.36
N PHE A 202 1.57 -2.26 11.77
CA PHE A 202 0.94 -3.11 10.77
C PHE A 202 -0.26 -3.86 11.36
N ASN A 203 -0.38 -4.03 12.69
CA ASN A 203 -1.63 -4.52 13.32
C ASN A 203 -2.85 -3.63 13.03
N ARG A 204 -2.68 -2.40 12.54
CA ARG A 204 -3.78 -1.45 12.31
C ARG A 204 -4.21 -1.28 10.85
N HIS A 205 -3.77 -2.19 10.01
CA HIS A 205 -4.06 -2.23 8.57
C HIS A 205 -3.45 -1.06 7.79
N VAL A 206 -2.97 -1.35 6.59
CA VAL A 206 -2.31 -0.38 5.72
C VAL A 206 -3.00 -0.37 4.37
N SER A 207 -3.22 0.82 3.82
CA SER A 207 -3.64 0.97 2.44
C SER A 207 -2.46 1.47 1.61
N TYR A 208 -2.10 0.74 0.55
CA TYR A 208 -0.99 1.05 -0.32
C TYR A 208 -1.50 1.30 -1.75
N ASN A 209 -1.58 2.56 -2.16
CA ASN A 209 -2.30 2.93 -3.37
C ASN A 209 -1.39 3.54 -4.42
N GLY A 210 -1.58 3.16 -5.68
CA GLY A 210 -0.80 3.71 -6.78
C GLY A 210 -1.11 3.06 -8.12
N THR A 211 -1.00 3.85 -9.19
CA THR A 211 -1.14 3.39 -10.58
C THR A 211 -0.08 2.36 -10.97
N THR A 212 -0.33 1.61 -12.04
CA THR A 212 0.67 0.78 -12.68
C THR A 212 1.93 1.59 -12.99
N GLY A 213 3.10 1.04 -12.66
CA GLY A 213 4.39 1.68 -12.84
C GLY A 213 4.69 2.83 -11.86
N SER A 214 3.84 3.12 -10.87
CA SER A 214 4.13 4.13 -9.84
C SER A 214 5.16 3.68 -8.79
N GLY A 215 5.38 2.36 -8.68
CA GLY A 215 6.25 1.74 -7.67
C GLY A 215 5.50 0.95 -6.59
N LYS A 216 4.21 0.67 -6.77
CA LYS A 216 3.35 -0.06 -5.81
C LYS A 216 3.90 -1.45 -5.44
N THR A 217 3.92 -2.37 -6.42
CA THR A 217 4.41 -3.76 -6.26
C THR A 217 5.83 -3.78 -5.69
N VAL A 218 6.64 -2.86 -6.19
CA VAL A 218 8.03 -2.65 -5.84
C VAL A 218 8.18 -2.29 -4.34
N GLY A 219 7.46 -1.28 -3.86
CA GLY A 219 7.45 -0.91 -2.44
C GLY A 219 6.88 -2.01 -1.54
N LEU A 220 5.85 -2.74 -2.00
CA LEU A 220 5.27 -3.87 -1.26
C LEU A 220 6.27 -5.02 -1.09
N LYS A 221 7.06 -5.36 -2.12
CA LYS A 221 8.15 -6.35 -2.01
C LYS A 221 9.17 -5.96 -0.93
N GLY A 222 9.54 -4.67 -0.87
CA GLY A 222 10.43 -4.15 0.18
C GLY A 222 9.85 -4.24 1.60
N ILE A 223 8.53 -4.04 1.74
CA ILE A 223 7.83 -4.22 3.02
C ILE A 223 7.77 -5.71 3.40
N ILE A 224 7.40 -6.59 2.46
CA ILE A 224 7.34 -8.05 2.65
C ILE A 224 8.69 -8.60 3.10
N ALA A 225 9.77 -8.18 2.45
CA ALA A 225 11.14 -8.54 2.78
C ALA A 225 11.49 -8.25 4.25
N GLN A 226 11.18 -7.04 4.72
CA GLN A 226 11.46 -6.65 6.10
C GLN A 226 10.59 -7.41 7.09
N LEU A 227 9.30 -7.56 6.80
CA LEU A 227 8.38 -8.34 7.64
C LEU A 227 8.76 -9.81 7.77
N TYR A 228 9.33 -10.39 6.71
CA TYR A 228 9.89 -11.74 6.70
C TYR A 228 11.08 -11.85 7.66
N GLN A 229 11.97 -10.85 7.70
CA GLN A 229 13.07 -10.81 8.67
C GLN A 229 12.57 -10.72 10.12
N TYR A 230 11.41 -10.11 10.36
CA TYR A 230 10.73 -10.11 11.66
C TYR A 230 9.98 -11.41 11.98
N ARG A 231 10.14 -12.47 11.17
CA ARG A 231 9.48 -13.76 11.31
C ARG A 231 7.94 -13.71 11.28
N SER A 232 7.37 -12.72 10.58
CA SER A 232 5.92 -12.67 10.37
C SER A 232 5.46 -13.83 9.49
N GLY A 233 4.24 -14.33 9.72
CA GLY A 233 3.57 -15.23 8.78
C GLY A 233 2.79 -14.40 7.76
N ILE A 234 3.20 -14.47 6.49
CA ILE A 234 2.67 -13.61 5.43
C ILE A 234 1.82 -14.45 4.48
N PHE A 235 0.60 -14.00 4.21
CA PHE A 235 -0.27 -14.52 3.16
C PHE A 235 -0.55 -13.41 2.16
N LEU A 236 -0.24 -13.65 0.88
CA LEU A 236 -0.33 -12.66 -0.19
C LEU A 236 -1.21 -13.20 -1.32
N THR A 237 -2.13 -12.39 -1.84
CA THR A 237 -2.83 -12.70 -3.09
C THR A 237 -2.11 -12.03 -4.25
N ASP A 238 -1.65 -12.82 -5.22
CA ASP A 238 -0.95 -12.36 -6.41
C ASP A 238 -1.86 -12.53 -7.64
N THR A 239 -2.57 -11.46 -7.98
CA THR A 239 -3.56 -11.43 -9.08
C THR A 239 -2.94 -11.14 -10.45
N GLN A 240 -1.66 -10.81 -10.51
CA GLN A 240 -0.96 -10.45 -11.74
C GLN A 240 0.27 -11.32 -12.01
N GLY A 241 0.69 -12.17 -11.06
CA GLY A 241 1.92 -12.97 -11.15
C GLY A 241 3.19 -12.21 -10.80
N ASP A 242 3.08 -10.94 -10.41
CA ASP A 242 4.17 -10.01 -10.17
C ASP A 242 5.05 -10.39 -8.97
N TYR A 243 4.56 -11.24 -8.06
CA TYR A 243 5.32 -11.69 -6.89
C TYR A 243 5.86 -13.08 -7.10
N VAL A 244 5.06 -13.97 -7.68
CA VAL A 244 5.49 -15.33 -7.99
C VAL A 244 6.62 -15.33 -9.01
N ALA A 245 6.56 -14.50 -10.06
CA ALA A 245 7.65 -14.39 -11.03
C ALA A 245 8.97 -13.86 -10.43
N HIS A 246 8.90 -13.00 -9.40
CA HIS A 246 10.05 -12.20 -8.95
C HIS A 246 10.62 -12.60 -7.59
N LEU A 247 9.83 -13.24 -6.73
CA LEU A 247 10.31 -13.78 -5.45
C LEU A 247 11.04 -15.12 -5.62
N ILE A 248 11.03 -15.66 -6.84
CA ILE A 248 11.50 -16.99 -7.18
C ILE A 248 12.77 -16.93 -8.02
N GLU A 249 12.98 -15.88 -8.83
CA GLU A 249 14.15 -15.80 -9.68
C GLU A 249 15.38 -15.19 -8.98
N PRO A 250 16.52 -15.90 -9.01
CA PRO A 250 17.74 -15.45 -8.33
C PRO A 250 18.58 -14.54 -9.24
N GLU A 251 19.20 -13.56 -8.59
CA GLU A 251 20.38 -12.81 -9.06
C GLU A 251 20.21 -11.91 -10.29
N ILE A 252 20.02 -10.62 -10.02
CA ILE A 252 20.53 -9.57 -10.89
C ILE A 252 21.91 -9.16 -10.39
N SER A 253 22.87 -9.04 -11.29
CA SER A 253 24.21 -8.53 -10.95
C SER A 253 24.11 -7.11 -10.37
N GLN A 254 24.97 -6.77 -9.40
CA GLN A 254 25.00 -5.43 -8.80
C GLN A 254 25.11 -4.31 -9.86
N ASP A 255 25.80 -4.58 -10.98
CA ASP A 255 25.98 -3.66 -12.10
C ASP A 255 24.67 -3.38 -12.85
N GLN A 256 23.84 -4.40 -13.07
CA GLN A 256 22.50 -4.23 -13.65
C GLN A 256 21.55 -3.51 -12.67
N HIS A 257 21.71 -3.72 -11.36
CA HIS A 257 20.92 -3.01 -10.35
C HIS A 257 21.22 -1.50 -10.33
N ASN A 258 22.51 -1.13 -10.36
CA ASN A 258 22.96 0.25 -10.42
C ASN A 258 22.59 0.95 -11.74
N ALA A 259 22.65 0.25 -12.88
CA ALA A 259 22.28 0.80 -14.19
C ALA A 259 20.78 1.12 -14.34
N LEU A 260 19.92 0.51 -13.51
CA LEU A 260 18.48 0.73 -13.51
C LEU A 260 18.05 1.92 -12.64
N SER A 261 18.91 2.41 -11.75
CA SER A 261 18.63 3.61 -10.97
C SER A 261 18.76 4.86 -11.85
N ARG A 262 17.67 5.63 -11.97
CA ARG A 262 17.68 6.91 -12.70
C ARG A 262 18.41 8.03 -11.95
N ASP A 263 18.77 7.81 -10.68
CA ASP A 263 19.41 8.77 -9.78
C ASP A 263 20.27 8.03 -8.72
N PRO A 264 21.53 7.67 -9.06
CA PRO A 264 22.40 6.86 -8.21
C PRO A 264 22.68 7.48 -6.83
N ASP A 265 22.92 8.79 -6.77
CA ASP A 265 23.27 9.49 -5.53
C ASP A 265 22.12 9.46 -4.52
N SER A 266 20.89 9.73 -4.97
CA SER A 266 19.69 9.61 -4.12
C SER A 266 19.47 8.17 -3.68
N PHE A 267 19.71 7.20 -4.56
CA PHE A 267 19.54 5.78 -4.24
C PHE A 267 20.52 5.32 -3.15
N ASP A 268 21.80 5.67 -3.25
CA ASP A 268 22.81 5.31 -2.25
C ASP A 268 22.52 5.94 -0.88
N LEU A 269 22.13 7.21 -0.87
CA LEU A 269 21.73 7.90 0.37
C LEU A 269 20.52 7.23 1.02
N MET A 270 19.52 6.85 0.24
CA MET A 270 18.34 6.15 0.74
C MET A 270 18.68 4.76 1.28
N ASN A 271 19.53 3.99 0.59
CA ASN A 271 19.95 2.67 1.06
C ASN A 271 20.74 2.76 2.37
N LYS A 272 21.67 3.73 2.48
CA LYS A 272 22.42 4.02 3.71
C LYS A 272 21.45 4.39 4.84
N ALA A 273 20.49 5.28 4.57
CA ALA A 273 19.51 5.73 5.57
C ALA A 273 18.55 4.63 6.04
N MET A 274 18.08 3.79 5.12
CA MET A 274 17.14 2.71 5.43
C MET A 274 17.83 1.44 5.92
N ASN A 275 19.17 1.44 6.02
CA ASN A 275 20.00 0.29 6.38
C ASN A 275 19.64 -0.96 5.56
N ILE A 276 19.40 -0.76 4.26
CA ILE A 276 19.01 -1.82 3.32
C ILE A 276 20.29 -2.57 2.91
N ASN A 277 20.85 -3.36 3.83
CA ASN A 277 21.85 -4.39 3.49
C ASN A 277 21.10 -5.62 2.98
N LEU A 278 20.56 -5.54 1.76
CA LEU A 278 19.82 -6.66 1.18
C LEU A 278 20.79 -7.70 0.62
N PRO A 279 20.78 -8.95 1.13
CA PRO A 279 21.51 -10.05 0.50
C PRO A 279 20.93 -10.35 -0.89
N LYS A 280 21.74 -10.97 -1.76
CA LYS A 280 21.38 -11.38 -3.13
C LYS A 280 20.06 -12.14 -3.26
N SER A 281 19.60 -12.80 -2.19
CA SER A 281 18.25 -13.34 -2.05
C SER A 281 17.64 -12.82 -0.74
N VAL A 282 16.67 -11.92 -0.84
CA VAL A 282 16.05 -11.28 0.33
C VAL A 282 15.14 -12.24 1.12
N ILE A 283 14.60 -13.25 0.43
CA ILE A 283 13.72 -14.27 0.98
C ILE A 283 14.31 -15.64 0.61
N ASN A 284 14.35 -16.56 1.57
CA ASN A 284 14.75 -17.94 1.31
C ASN A 284 13.60 -18.69 0.61
N PRO A 285 13.80 -19.22 -0.61
CA PRO A 285 12.73 -19.92 -1.32
C PRO A 285 12.12 -21.10 -0.53
N LYS A 286 12.86 -21.74 0.37
CA LYS A 286 12.35 -22.84 1.23
C LYS A 286 11.22 -22.41 2.18
N ASP A 287 11.17 -21.12 2.49
CA ASP A 287 10.13 -20.51 3.31
C ASP A 287 8.92 -20.04 2.48
N LEU A 288 8.99 -20.18 1.15
CA LEU A 288 7.93 -19.85 0.22
C LEU A 288 7.03 -21.07 -0.06
N THR A 289 5.72 -20.85 0.05
CA THR A 289 4.70 -21.78 -0.45
C THR A 289 3.80 -21.05 -1.43
N ILE A 290 3.71 -21.54 -2.64
CA ILE A 290 2.85 -21.00 -3.69
C ILE A 290 1.63 -21.90 -3.78
N TRP A 291 0.47 -21.29 -3.59
CA TRP A 291 -0.83 -21.90 -3.68
C TRP A 291 -1.45 -21.50 -5.01
N TYR A 292 -2.01 -22.47 -5.73
CA TYR A 292 -2.78 -22.20 -6.95
C TYR A 292 -4.18 -22.83 -6.82
N PRO A 293 -5.23 -22.18 -7.34
CA PRO A 293 -6.60 -22.65 -7.19
C PRO A 293 -6.84 -23.97 -7.96
N PRO A 294 -7.83 -24.78 -7.54
CA PRO A 294 -8.15 -26.06 -8.17
C PRO A 294 -8.45 -26.04 -9.67
N ILE A 295 -8.98 -24.91 -10.14
CA ILE A 295 -9.36 -24.67 -11.52
C ILE A 295 -8.18 -24.63 -12.49
N LEU A 296 -6.97 -24.33 -12.00
CA LEU A 296 -5.79 -24.27 -12.85
C LEU A 296 -5.16 -25.65 -13.04
N ASP A 297 -4.74 -25.90 -14.26
CA ASP A 297 -3.91 -27.04 -14.65
C ASP A 297 -2.56 -26.53 -15.18
N PHE A 298 -1.51 -27.32 -14.96
CA PHE A 298 -0.17 -27.03 -15.48
C PHE A 298 -0.14 -26.99 -17.01
N LYS A 299 -1.08 -27.65 -17.68
CA LYS A 299 -1.14 -27.66 -19.15
C LYS A 299 -1.69 -26.37 -19.74
N ASP A 300 -2.47 -25.60 -18.98
CA ASP A 300 -3.19 -24.44 -19.51
C ASP A 300 -2.57 -23.11 -19.08
N ASP A 301 -1.58 -23.14 -18.17
CA ASP A 301 -0.93 -21.95 -17.62
C ASP A 301 0.61 -22.08 -17.67
N LEU A 302 1.23 -21.27 -18.53
CA LEU A 302 2.68 -21.25 -18.74
C LEU A 302 3.46 -20.91 -17.47
N ILE A 303 2.98 -19.96 -16.67
CA ILE A 303 3.65 -19.54 -15.43
C ILE A 303 3.57 -20.70 -14.45
N LEU A 304 2.41 -21.31 -14.27
CA LEU A 304 2.22 -22.44 -13.38
C LEU A 304 3.07 -23.65 -13.81
N TYR A 305 3.17 -23.92 -15.13
CA TYR A 305 4.07 -24.94 -15.69
C TYR A 305 5.53 -24.65 -15.34
N TYR A 306 5.97 -23.42 -15.59
CA TYR A 306 7.33 -22.97 -15.26
C TYR A 306 7.64 -23.13 -13.78
N LEU A 307 6.72 -22.71 -12.91
CA LEU A 307 6.86 -22.88 -11.46
C LEU A 307 6.93 -24.35 -11.06
N LYS A 308 6.21 -25.24 -11.75
CA LYS A 308 6.28 -26.66 -11.44
C LYS A 308 7.65 -27.24 -11.77
N LYS A 309 8.23 -26.85 -12.91
CA LYS A 309 9.55 -27.33 -13.35
C LYS A 309 10.69 -26.84 -12.44
N ARG A 310 10.58 -25.63 -11.90
CA ARG A 310 11.62 -25.03 -11.05
C ARG A 310 11.47 -25.28 -9.54
N GLU A 311 10.38 -25.93 -9.11
CA GLU A 311 10.09 -26.19 -7.68
C GLU A 311 11.29 -26.83 -6.93
N LYS A 312 11.86 -27.91 -7.49
CA LYS A 312 12.99 -28.62 -6.87
C LYS A 312 14.31 -27.84 -6.97
N GLU A 313 14.52 -27.17 -8.09
CA GLU A 313 15.74 -26.40 -8.38
C GLU A 313 15.89 -25.23 -7.39
N LEU A 314 14.80 -24.50 -7.21
CA LEU A 314 14.77 -23.29 -6.40
C LEU A 314 14.36 -23.55 -4.95
N GLY A 315 13.66 -24.64 -4.67
CA GLY A 315 13.42 -25.14 -3.32
C GLY A 315 12.16 -24.59 -2.61
N TYR A 316 11.30 -23.85 -3.30
CA TYR A 316 9.96 -23.49 -2.80
C TYR A 316 8.99 -24.66 -2.88
N ARG A 317 7.81 -24.51 -2.27
CA ARG A 317 6.72 -25.50 -2.35
C ARG A 317 5.60 -25.00 -3.26
N LEU A 318 5.20 -25.82 -4.23
CA LEU A 318 4.03 -25.55 -5.06
C LEU A 318 2.89 -26.49 -4.67
N ARG A 319 1.77 -25.93 -4.21
CA ARG A 319 0.64 -26.67 -3.66
C ARG A 319 -0.66 -26.26 -4.33
N LYS A 320 -1.48 -27.25 -4.67
CA LYS A 320 -2.86 -27.01 -5.08
C LYS A 320 -3.63 -26.61 -3.83
N PHE A 321 -4.31 -25.46 -3.86
CA PHE A 321 -5.18 -25.08 -2.77
C PHE A 321 -6.38 -26.05 -2.77
N GLN A 322 -6.66 -26.70 -1.65
CA GLN A 322 -7.80 -27.60 -1.53
C GLN A 322 -8.67 -27.18 -0.34
N PRO A 323 -9.93 -26.81 -0.55
CA PRO A 323 -10.75 -26.36 0.55
C PRO A 323 -10.99 -27.46 1.58
N SER A 324 -11.05 -27.06 2.85
CA SER A 324 -11.38 -27.95 3.98
C SER A 324 -12.65 -28.75 3.73
N SER A 325 -12.68 -30.00 4.19
CA SER A 325 -13.90 -30.84 4.27
C SER A 325 -15.05 -30.12 4.99
N SER A 326 -14.72 -29.22 5.92
CA SER A 326 -15.67 -28.38 6.65
C SER A 326 -16.19 -27.15 5.88
N LEU A 327 -15.71 -26.87 4.65
CA LEU A 327 -16.07 -25.65 3.90
C LEU A 327 -17.57 -25.59 3.65
N ILE A 328 -18.15 -26.68 3.17
CA ILE A 328 -19.56 -26.72 2.77
C ILE A 328 -20.37 -27.52 3.78
N SER A 329 -20.12 -27.32 5.07
CA SER A 329 -20.80 -28.04 6.17
C SER A 329 -22.24 -27.59 6.43
N SER A 330 -22.65 -26.46 5.88
CA SER A 330 -24.00 -25.93 6.03
C SER A 330 -24.39 -25.07 4.84
N TRP A 331 -25.70 -24.87 4.68
CA TRP A 331 -26.25 -23.91 3.73
C TRP A 331 -25.63 -22.51 3.89
N GLY A 332 -25.33 -22.09 5.12
CA GLY A 332 -24.80 -20.76 5.41
C GLY A 332 -23.54 -20.43 4.63
N THR A 333 -22.63 -21.41 4.45
CA THR A 333 -21.40 -21.18 3.67
C THR A 333 -21.68 -21.13 2.17
N LEU A 334 -22.49 -22.03 1.64
CA LEU A 334 -22.82 -22.06 0.21
C LEU A 334 -23.61 -20.81 -0.21
N ALA A 335 -24.49 -20.31 0.67
CA ALA A 335 -25.25 -19.08 0.44
C ALA A 335 -24.38 -17.84 0.27
N THR A 336 -23.14 -17.83 0.80
CA THR A 336 -22.23 -16.67 0.67
C THR A 336 -21.73 -16.46 -0.77
N VAL A 337 -21.73 -17.50 -1.60
CA VAL A 337 -21.25 -17.44 -2.99
C VAL A 337 -22.35 -17.55 -4.03
N LEU A 338 -23.59 -17.81 -3.61
CA LEU A 338 -24.71 -17.84 -4.52
C LEU A 338 -25.18 -16.43 -4.88
N PRO A 339 -25.65 -16.21 -6.13
CA PRO A 339 -26.30 -14.97 -6.51
C PRO A 339 -27.58 -14.74 -5.68
N LYS A 340 -28.11 -13.52 -5.70
CA LYS A 340 -29.30 -13.16 -4.92
C LYS A 340 -30.48 -14.07 -5.30
N LEU A 341 -30.86 -14.93 -4.36
CA LEU A 341 -32.01 -15.80 -4.47
C LEU A 341 -33.30 -15.02 -4.18
N SER A 342 -34.43 -15.45 -4.75
CA SER A 342 -35.75 -14.97 -4.33
C SER A 342 -36.06 -15.42 -2.90
N GLU A 343 -37.08 -14.84 -2.27
CA GLU A 343 -37.49 -15.21 -0.91
C GLU A 343 -37.83 -16.71 -0.80
N VAL A 344 -38.63 -17.22 -1.75
CA VAL A 344 -38.99 -18.63 -1.87
C VAL A 344 -37.74 -19.52 -2.03
N GLN A 345 -36.80 -19.11 -2.89
CA GLN A 345 -35.56 -19.86 -3.10
C GLN A 345 -34.67 -19.86 -1.85
N SER A 346 -34.61 -18.73 -1.12
CA SER A 346 -33.81 -18.57 0.08
C SER A 346 -34.33 -19.39 1.26
N MET A 347 -35.63 -19.70 1.28
CA MET A 347 -36.26 -20.57 2.28
C MET A 347 -36.10 -22.05 1.93
N GLY A 348 -36.36 -22.43 0.67
CA GLY A 348 -36.43 -23.83 0.30
C GLY A 348 -35.09 -24.50 -0.04
N LEU A 349 -34.16 -23.77 -0.65
CA LEU A 349 -32.87 -24.32 -1.04
C LEU A 349 -32.01 -24.79 0.15
N PRO A 350 -32.00 -24.11 1.32
CA PRO A 350 -31.39 -24.68 2.53
C PRO A 350 -31.94 -26.05 2.92
N LEU A 351 -33.26 -26.25 2.82
CA LEU A 351 -33.90 -27.52 3.20
C LEU A 351 -33.47 -28.65 2.27
N ILE A 352 -33.48 -28.39 0.95
CA ILE A 352 -33.02 -29.33 -0.06
C ILE A 352 -31.55 -29.67 0.15
N PHE A 353 -30.73 -28.65 0.39
CA PHE A 353 -29.30 -28.80 0.59
C PHE A 353 -28.96 -29.61 1.84
N ASN A 354 -29.64 -29.36 2.96
CA ASN A 354 -29.45 -30.13 4.19
C ASN A 354 -29.88 -31.59 4.02
N ALA A 355 -31.01 -31.85 3.35
CA ALA A 355 -31.46 -33.21 3.05
C ALA A 355 -30.43 -33.97 2.18
N TYR A 356 -29.84 -33.29 1.19
CA TYR A 356 -28.76 -33.85 0.38
C TYR A 356 -27.49 -34.14 1.19
N LEU A 357 -27.09 -33.25 2.10
CA LEU A 357 -25.95 -33.50 2.97
C LEU A 357 -26.16 -34.71 3.89
N THR A 358 -27.38 -34.89 4.43
CA THR A 358 -27.70 -36.08 5.24
C THR A 358 -27.59 -37.38 4.44
N ASP A 359 -28.08 -37.41 3.19
CA ASP A 359 -27.95 -38.58 2.30
C ASP A 359 -26.48 -38.88 1.97
N LEU A 360 -25.64 -37.85 1.76
CA LEU A 360 -24.20 -38.03 1.57
C LEU A 360 -23.50 -38.59 2.83
N GLU A 361 -23.87 -38.09 4.01
CA GLU A 361 -23.32 -38.56 5.29
C GLU A 361 -23.64 -40.03 5.54
N GLU A 362 -24.87 -40.47 5.26
CA GLU A 362 -25.29 -41.88 5.35
C GLU A 362 -24.49 -42.79 4.40
N LYS A 363 -24.10 -42.27 3.22
CA LYS A 363 -23.30 -43.00 2.21
C LYS A 363 -21.79 -42.92 2.46
N GLY A 364 -21.33 -42.07 3.38
CA GLY A 364 -19.91 -41.80 3.59
C GLY A 364 -19.23 -41.11 2.40
N GLU A 365 -19.99 -40.38 1.59
CA GLU A 365 -19.51 -39.68 0.40
C GLU A 365 -19.16 -38.23 0.70
N LEU A 366 -18.17 -37.69 -0.03
CA LEU A 366 -17.81 -36.28 0.06
C LEU A 366 -18.68 -35.44 -0.86
N PHE A 367 -19.08 -34.26 -0.37
CA PHE A 367 -19.82 -33.30 -1.17
C PHE A 367 -19.04 -32.90 -2.42
N LYS A 368 -19.66 -33.06 -3.58
CA LYS A 368 -19.23 -32.46 -4.85
C LYS A 368 -20.36 -31.61 -5.39
N LEU A 369 -20.04 -30.41 -5.89
CA LEU A 369 -21.04 -29.48 -6.38
C LEU A 369 -21.77 -30.04 -7.61
N ASN A 370 -21.04 -30.69 -8.52
CA ASN A 370 -21.64 -31.33 -9.69
C ASN A 370 -22.67 -32.39 -9.29
N ASN A 371 -22.37 -33.20 -8.26
CA ASN A 371 -23.29 -34.21 -7.76
C ASN A 371 -24.57 -33.58 -7.17
N PHE A 372 -24.45 -32.43 -6.49
CA PHE A 372 -25.61 -31.70 -6.00
C PHE A 372 -26.46 -31.12 -7.15
N ILE A 373 -25.82 -30.60 -8.21
CA ILE A 373 -26.52 -30.12 -9.41
C ILE A 373 -27.28 -31.27 -10.10
N THR A 374 -26.67 -32.45 -10.18
CA THR A 374 -27.30 -33.68 -10.68
C THR A 374 -28.45 -34.11 -9.78
N TYR A 375 -28.28 -34.10 -8.46
CA TYR A 375 -29.35 -34.40 -7.50
C TYR A 375 -30.57 -33.51 -7.70
N LEU A 376 -30.38 -32.19 -7.88
CA LEU A 376 -31.46 -31.23 -8.17
C LEU A 376 -32.16 -31.49 -9.51
N THR A 377 -31.53 -32.22 -10.43
CA THR A 377 -32.05 -32.54 -11.75
C THR A 377 -32.79 -33.88 -11.74
N ASP A 378 -32.17 -34.91 -11.17
CA ASP A 378 -32.71 -36.28 -11.18
C ASP A 378 -33.82 -36.45 -10.14
N ASN A 379 -33.77 -35.72 -9.03
CA ASN A 379 -34.75 -35.77 -7.95
C ASN A 379 -35.63 -34.51 -7.90
N GLU A 380 -35.89 -33.88 -9.05
CA GLU A 380 -36.56 -32.57 -9.14
C GLU A 380 -37.89 -32.53 -8.36
N VAL A 381 -38.73 -33.57 -8.45
CA VAL A 381 -40.02 -33.66 -7.74
C VAL A 381 -39.82 -33.71 -6.22
N GLN A 382 -38.90 -34.54 -5.75
CA GLN A 382 -38.60 -34.68 -4.32
C GLN A 382 -37.96 -33.40 -3.76
N ALA A 383 -37.03 -32.79 -4.50
CA ALA A 383 -36.41 -31.52 -4.14
C ALA A 383 -37.45 -30.39 -4.07
N CYS A 384 -38.37 -30.31 -5.03
CA CYS A 384 -39.49 -29.36 -4.99
C CYS A 384 -40.38 -29.57 -3.75
N GLY A 385 -40.66 -30.83 -3.38
CA GLY A 385 -41.44 -31.17 -2.20
C GLY A 385 -40.76 -30.80 -0.89
N ILE A 386 -39.45 -31.08 -0.77
CA ILE A 386 -38.66 -30.77 0.44
C ILE A 386 -38.51 -29.26 0.64
N GLY A 387 -38.20 -28.53 -0.44
CA GLY A 387 -37.95 -27.10 -0.36
C GLY A 387 -39.20 -26.24 -0.44
N GLU A 388 -40.37 -26.81 -0.75
CA GLU A 388 -41.57 -26.05 -1.14
C GLU A 388 -41.28 -25.06 -2.29
N ILE A 389 -40.38 -25.44 -3.21
CA ILE A 389 -39.97 -24.65 -4.37
C ILE A 389 -40.60 -25.26 -5.63
N ASN A 390 -41.09 -24.43 -6.55
CA ASN A 390 -41.56 -24.93 -7.85
C ASN A 390 -40.41 -25.26 -8.82
N ALA A 391 -40.65 -26.20 -9.74
CA ALA A 391 -39.71 -26.62 -10.79
C ALA A 391 -39.11 -25.44 -11.60
N VAL A 392 -39.94 -24.43 -11.87
CA VAL A 392 -39.54 -23.22 -12.61
C VAL A 392 -38.45 -22.43 -11.85
N SER A 393 -38.51 -22.39 -10.52
CA SER A 393 -37.55 -21.69 -9.67
C SER A 393 -36.24 -22.47 -9.47
N LEU A 394 -36.23 -23.80 -9.68
CA LEU A 394 -35.01 -24.62 -9.62
C LEU A 394 -34.10 -24.42 -10.84
N LYS A 395 -34.66 -24.04 -12.01
CA LYS A 395 -33.86 -23.82 -13.22
C LYS A 395 -32.85 -22.66 -13.08
N PRO A 396 -33.21 -21.46 -12.57
CA PRO A 396 -32.25 -20.41 -12.24
C PRO A 396 -31.22 -20.82 -11.20
N ILE A 397 -31.61 -21.59 -10.17
CA ILE A 397 -30.70 -22.11 -9.13
C ILE A 397 -29.64 -23.02 -9.77
N ARG A 398 -30.07 -24.00 -10.58
CA ARG A 398 -29.15 -24.90 -11.30
C ARG A 398 -28.19 -24.13 -12.19
N ARG A 399 -28.68 -23.09 -12.90
CA ARG A 399 -27.83 -22.23 -13.73
C ARG A 399 -26.76 -21.51 -12.90
N ALA A 400 -27.14 -20.94 -11.76
CA ALA A 400 -26.21 -20.29 -10.84
C ALA A 400 -25.16 -21.25 -10.26
N LEU A 401 -25.59 -22.44 -9.82
CA LEU A 401 -24.69 -23.47 -9.30
C LEU A 401 -23.72 -23.98 -10.37
N LYS A 402 -24.16 -24.12 -11.62
CA LYS A 402 -23.30 -24.53 -12.74
C LYS A 402 -22.15 -23.55 -12.98
N THR A 403 -22.40 -22.25 -12.87
CA THR A 403 -21.34 -21.22 -12.94
C THR A 403 -20.31 -21.37 -11.82
N LEU A 404 -20.72 -21.86 -10.64
CA LEU A 404 -19.80 -22.11 -9.52
C LEU A 404 -19.07 -23.47 -9.59
N ASN A 405 -19.50 -24.38 -10.47
CA ASN A 405 -18.91 -25.70 -10.64
C ASN A 405 -17.64 -25.69 -11.50
N GLU A 406 -17.32 -24.55 -12.13
CA GLU A 406 -16.08 -24.38 -12.87
C GLU A 406 -14.88 -24.57 -11.93
N GLY A 407 -14.07 -25.60 -12.18
CA GLY A 407 -12.85 -25.88 -11.43
C GLY A 407 -12.98 -26.72 -10.15
N ASN A 408 -14.15 -27.31 -9.86
CA ASN A 408 -14.38 -28.22 -8.71
C ASN A 408 -13.99 -27.64 -7.34
N ILE A 409 -14.08 -26.32 -7.21
CA ILE A 409 -13.45 -25.66 -6.08
C ILE A 409 -14.33 -25.64 -4.82
N LEU A 410 -15.62 -25.97 -5.00
CA LEU A 410 -16.55 -26.25 -3.91
C LEU A 410 -16.59 -27.74 -3.55
N ASP A 411 -15.81 -28.59 -4.22
CA ASP A 411 -15.75 -30.00 -3.88
C ASP A 411 -14.97 -30.21 -2.59
N ARG A 412 -15.57 -30.99 -1.68
CA ARG A 412 -14.89 -31.41 -0.46
C ARG A 412 -13.84 -32.46 -0.81
N VAL A 413 -12.65 -32.28 -0.26
CA VAL A 413 -11.62 -33.31 -0.19
C VAL A 413 -11.55 -33.88 1.22
N ARG A 414 -10.77 -34.95 1.40
CA ARG A 414 -10.51 -35.51 2.73
C ARG A 414 -9.71 -34.53 3.57
N GLU A 415 -9.83 -34.62 4.89
CA GLU A 415 -9.22 -33.65 5.80
C GLU A 415 -7.68 -33.63 5.74
N ASP A 416 -7.08 -34.79 5.50
CA ASP A 416 -5.63 -34.99 5.28
C ASP A 416 -5.13 -34.44 3.94
N GLU A 417 -6.01 -34.29 2.96
CA GLU A 417 -5.71 -33.67 1.66
C GLU A 417 -6.01 -32.16 1.67
N SER A 418 -6.90 -31.72 2.55
CA SER A 418 -7.36 -30.33 2.61
C SER A 418 -6.29 -29.36 3.12
N THR A 419 -6.33 -28.14 2.59
CA THR A 419 -5.48 -27.03 3.02
C THR A 419 -5.91 -26.56 4.41
N GLN A 420 -4.99 -26.65 5.37
CA GLN A 420 -5.24 -26.20 6.74
C GLN A 420 -4.83 -24.74 6.91
N TYR A 421 -5.43 -24.09 7.90
CA TYR A 421 -5.07 -22.71 8.25
C TYR A 421 -3.58 -22.58 8.64
N SER A 422 -3.06 -23.59 9.34
CA SER A 422 -1.65 -23.72 9.71
C SER A 422 -0.72 -23.86 8.50
N ASP A 423 -1.23 -24.26 7.33
CA ASP A 423 -0.42 -24.34 6.12
C ASP A 423 -0.25 -22.97 5.47
N LEU A 424 -1.21 -22.07 5.69
CA LEU A 424 -1.26 -20.74 5.10
C LEU A 424 -0.50 -19.71 5.95
N PHE A 425 -0.54 -19.83 7.28
CA PHE A 425 0.19 -18.97 8.21
C PHE A 425 1.17 -19.76 9.08
N GLN A 426 2.46 -19.58 8.81
CA GLN A 426 3.55 -20.12 9.63
C GLN A 426 4.56 -19.02 9.93
N GLU A 427 5.16 -19.08 11.13
CA GLU A 427 6.14 -18.10 11.58
C GLU A 427 7.35 -18.05 10.63
N GLY A 428 7.64 -16.85 10.11
CA GLY A 428 8.73 -16.62 9.16
C GLY A 428 8.55 -17.33 7.82
N LYS A 429 7.30 -17.58 7.38
CA LYS A 429 7.01 -18.12 6.06
C LYS A 429 6.09 -17.22 5.26
N ILE A 430 6.19 -17.36 3.94
CA ILE A 430 5.40 -16.61 2.97
C ILE A 430 4.55 -17.59 2.16
N SER A 431 3.24 -17.42 2.23
CA SER A 431 2.27 -18.11 1.40
C SER A 431 1.77 -17.15 0.33
N ILE A 432 1.98 -17.47 -0.94
CA ILE A 432 1.44 -16.68 -2.07
C ILE A 432 0.32 -17.46 -2.71
N LEU A 433 -0.87 -16.89 -2.76
CA LEU A 433 -1.97 -17.41 -3.57
C LEU A 433 -1.88 -16.79 -4.96
N TYR A 434 -1.39 -17.58 -5.92
CA TYR A 434 -1.25 -17.22 -7.32
C TYR A 434 -2.60 -17.29 -8.03
N LEU A 435 -2.98 -16.18 -8.65
CA LEU A 435 -4.28 -15.97 -9.28
C LEU A 435 -4.04 -15.33 -10.64
N PRO A 436 -3.70 -16.13 -11.66
CA PRO A 436 -3.44 -15.62 -12.99
C PRO A 436 -4.68 -14.85 -13.48
N ARG A 437 -4.44 -13.67 -14.04
CA ARG A 437 -5.42 -12.97 -14.85
C ARG A 437 -5.19 -13.42 -16.27
N ASP A 438 -5.90 -14.46 -16.71
CA ASP A 438 -5.78 -14.90 -18.09
C ASP A 438 -6.52 -13.91 -19.01
N VAL A 439 -5.76 -13.05 -19.69
CA VAL A 439 -6.27 -12.09 -20.67
C VAL A 439 -6.79 -12.80 -21.93
N LYS A 440 -6.32 -14.04 -22.18
CA LYS A 440 -6.65 -14.83 -23.37
C LYS A 440 -7.82 -15.80 -23.13
N ASN A 441 -8.09 -16.21 -21.89
CA ASN A 441 -9.18 -17.13 -21.54
C ASN A 441 -10.16 -16.53 -20.50
N PRO A 442 -11.13 -15.69 -20.94
CA PRO A 442 -12.11 -15.03 -20.07
C PRO A 442 -13.13 -15.98 -19.42
N LYS A 443 -12.99 -17.31 -19.55
CA LYS A 443 -13.76 -18.26 -18.74
C LYS A 443 -13.18 -18.41 -17.33
N ILE A 444 -11.86 -18.21 -17.16
CA ILE A 444 -11.20 -18.10 -15.86
C ILE A 444 -11.20 -16.62 -15.43
N ASP A 445 -12.30 -15.90 -15.68
CA ASP A 445 -12.39 -14.51 -15.26
C ASP A 445 -12.52 -14.43 -13.73
N LEU A 446 -12.24 -13.25 -13.20
CA LEU A 446 -12.48 -12.88 -11.82
C LEU A 446 -13.90 -13.26 -11.35
N GLU A 447 -14.90 -13.36 -12.22
CA GLU A 447 -16.25 -13.76 -11.83
C GLU A 447 -16.37 -15.18 -11.27
N GLY A 448 -15.54 -16.14 -11.72
CA GLY A 448 -15.50 -17.50 -11.19
C GLY A 448 -14.50 -17.67 -10.04
N VAL A 449 -13.32 -17.05 -10.15
CA VAL A 449 -12.23 -17.17 -9.17
C VAL A 449 -12.43 -16.25 -7.97
N THR A 450 -13.06 -15.09 -8.11
CA THR A 450 -13.23 -14.13 -7.00
C THR A 450 -14.19 -14.64 -5.93
N PRO A 451 -15.42 -15.12 -6.22
CA PRO A 451 -16.31 -15.74 -5.21
C PRO A 451 -15.62 -16.86 -4.43
N LEU A 452 -14.70 -17.54 -5.09
CA LEU A 452 -13.90 -18.55 -4.46
C LEU A 452 -12.85 -18.00 -3.50
N LEU A 453 -12.00 -17.08 -3.97
CA LEU A 453 -11.00 -16.44 -3.13
C LEU A 453 -11.62 -15.81 -1.90
N GLN A 454 -12.82 -15.29 -2.11
CA GLN A 454 -13.68 -14.73 -1.10
C GLN A 454 -14.08 -15.79 -0.06
N LEU A 455 -14.44 -17.02 -0.45
CA LEU A 455 -14.62 -18.15 0.48
C LEU A 455 -13.33 -18.56 1.20
N LEU A 456 -12.20 -18.59 0.48
CA LEU A 456 -10.92 -19.00 1.06
C LEU A 456 -10.48 -18.01 2.13
N ILE A 457 -10.54 -16.71 1.81
CA ILE A 457 -10.24 -15.65 2.77
C ILE A 457 -11.28 -15.66 3.89
N TYR A 458 -12.56 -15.86 3.60
CA TYR A 458 -13.59 -16.04 4.63
C TYR A 458 -13.25 -17.17 5.62
N GLN A 459 -12.77 -18.32 5.15
CA GLN A 459 -12.33 -19.40 6.05
C GLN A 459 -11.11 -19.00 6.88
N LEU A 460 -10.13 -18.34 6.26
CA LEU A 460 -8.98 -17.79 6.96
C LEU A 460 -9.42 -16.86 8.10
N ILE A 461 -10.45 -16.06 7.87
CA ILE A 461 -11.03 -15.14 8.84
C ILE A 461 -11.73 -15.89 9.97
N LEU A 462 -12.64 -16.81 9.64
CA LEU A 462 -13.42 -17.55 10.64
C LEU A 462 -12.56 -18.39 11.57
N ARG A 463 -11.44 -18.93 11.07
CA ARG A 463 -10.51 -19.75 11.86
C ARG A 463 -9.56 -18.92 12.70
N ASN A 464 -9.52 -17.60 12.51
CA ASN A 464 -8.71 -16.68 13.29
C ASN A 464 -9.37 -16.32 14.64
N LYS A 465 -9.59 -17.32 15.50
CA LYS A 465 -10.25 -17.16 16.81
C LYS A 465 -9.30 -17.08 18.01
N THR A 466 -8.01 -17.33 17.80
CA THR A 466 -7.01 -17.36 18.86
C THR A 466 -5.88 -16.37 18.59
N GLN A 467 -5.34 -15.80 19.67
CA GLN A 467 -4.17 -14.96 19.61
C GLN A 467 -2.97 -15.81 19.17
N SER A 468 -2.34 -15.40 18.06
CA SER A 468 -1.12 -16.06 17.57
C SER A 468 0.11 -15.56 18.34
N SER A 469 1.11 -16.42 18.52
CA SER A 469 2.41 -16.04 19.10
C SER A 469 3.25 -15.16 18.16
N PHE A 470 2.89 -15.07 16.88
CA PHE A 470 3.57 -14.29 15.86
C PHE A 470 2.60 -13.44 15.03
N GLN A 471 3.14 -12.40 14.40
CA GLN A 471 2.39 -11.49 13.53
C GLN A 471 1.91 -12.20 12.28
N ARG A 472 0.60 -12.12 11.97
CA ARG A 472 0.02 -12.61 10.72
C ARG A 472 -0.39 -11.46 9.84
N LEU A 473 0.00 -11.50 8.57
CA LEU A 473 -0.28 -10.44 7.61
C LEU A 473 -0.99 -11.01 6.38
N ILE A 474 -2.16 -10.45 6.05
CA ILE A 474 -2.78 -10.63 4.73
C ILE A 474 -2.43 -9.43 3.87
N ILE A 475 -1.88 -9.68 2.69
CA ILE A 475 -1.64 -8.67 1.67
C ILE A 475 -2.58 -8.98 0.50
N LEU A 476 -3.49 -8.06 0.23
CA LEU A 476 -4.38 -8.11 -0.92
C LEU A 476 -3.83 -7.20 -2.00
N ASP A 477 -3.11 -7.74 -2.98
CA ASP A 477 -2.84 -6.96 -4.19
C ASP A 477 -4.08 -6.93 -5.08
N GLU A 478 -4.26 -5.79 -5.75
CA GLU A 478 -5.45 -5.46 -6.53
C GLU A 478 -6.74 -5.62 -5.70
N ALA A 479 -6.71 -5.12 -4.45
CA ALA A 479 -7.78 -5.27 -3.46
C ALA A 479 -9.16 -4.80 -3.97
N GLN A 480 -9.21 -3.88 -4.93
CA GLN A 480 -10.46 -3.46 -5.56
C GLN A 480 -11.19 -4.60 -6.31
N ASN A 481 -10.48 -5.65 -6.70
CA ASN A 481 -11.09 -6.84 -7.32
C ASN A 481 -11.58 -7.84 -6.26
N ILE A 482 -10.98 -7.86 -5.06
CA ILE A 482 -11.28 -8.84 -4.01
C ILE A 482 -12.36 -8.34 -3.06
N ILE A 483 -12.25 -7.08 -2.64
CA ILE A 483 -13.14 -6.38 -1.71
C ILE A 483 -13.70 -5.08 -2.30
N PRO A 484 -14.43 -5.16 -3.44
CA PRO A 484 -14.96 -3.98 -4.09
C PRO A 484 -16.00 -3.27 -3.22
N ASN A 485 -16.12 -1.96 -3.42
CA ASN A 485 -17.29 -1.20 -3.01
C ASN A 485 -18.51 -1.79 -3.74
N GLU A 486 -19.64 -1.92 -3.05
CA GLU A 486 -20.86 -2.52 -3.60
C GLU A 486 -21.29 -1.88 -4.93
N ARG A 487 -21.02 -0.58 -5.13
CA ARG A 487 -21.35 0.14 -6.37
C ARG A 487 -20.59 -0.36 -7.61
N TYR A 488 -19.44 -0.99 -7.42
CA TYR A 488 -18.55 -1.49 -8.48
C TYR A 488 -18.52 -3.01 -8.56
N ALA A 489 -19.23 -3.71 -7.67
CA ALA A 489 -19.27 -5.17 -7.67
C ALA A 489 -20.22 -5.72 -8.74
N SER A 490 -19.77 -6.74 -9.49
CA SER A 490 -20.63 -7.52 -10.40
C SER A 490 -21.77 -8.21 -9.64
N SER A 491 -21.48 -8.76 -8.46
CA SER A 491 -22.46 -9.31 -7.53
C SER A 491 -22.50 -8.52 -6.21
N LYS A 492 -23.54 -7.69 -6.04
CA LYS A 492 -23.75 -6.90 -4.83
C LYS A 492 -23.90 -7.75 -3.56
N THR A 493 -24.56 -8.91 -3.67
CA THR A 493 -24.78 -9.80 -2.51
C THR A 493 -23.46 -10.37 -1.99
N ILE A 494 -22.65 -10.90 -2.90
CA ILE A 494 -21.33 -11.45 -2.57
C ILE A 494 -20.44 -10.35 -1.98
N ALA A 495 -20.34 -9.19 -2.66
CA ALA A 495 -19.56 -8.06 -2.18
C ALA A 495 -19.96 -7.57 -0.78
N ARG A 496 -21.26 -7.54 -0.46
CA ARG A 496 -21.74 -7.18 0.89
C ARG A 496 -21.30 -8.17 1.96
N GLU A 497 -21.43 -9.48 1.70
CA GLU A 497 -21.07 -10.48 2.71
C GLU A 497 -19.58 -10.43 2.99
N LEU A 498 -18.74 -10.24 1.97
CA LEU A 498 -17.29 -10.15 2.15
C LEU A 498 -16.84 -8.86 2.79
N ALA A 499 -17.43 -7.74 2.35
CA ALA A 499 -17.24 -6.47 3.01
C ALA A 499 -17.47 -6.64 4.52
N ARG A 500 -18.56 -7.28 4.92
CA ARG A 500 -18.85 -7.58 6.33
C ARG A 500 -17.73 -8.35 7.02
N GLN A 501 -17.13 -9.36 6.37
CA GLN A 501 -16.05 -10.16 6.95
C GLN A 501 -14.74 -9.39 7.08
N PHE A 502 -14.34 -8.67 6.03
CA PHE A 502 -13.16 -7.83 6.07
C PHE A 502 -13.35 -6.66 7.02
N GLU A 503 -14.58 -6.17 7.21
CA GLU A 503 -14.91 -5.19 8.23
C GLU A 503 -14.75 -5.77 9.65
N ILE A 504 -15.19 -7.01 9.88
CA ILE A 504 -14.95 -7.71 11.15
C ILE A 504 -13.45 -7.87 11.39
N LEU A 505 -12.69 -8.36 10.40
CA LEU A 505 -11.24 -8.42 10.48
C LEU A 505 -10.60 -7.07 10.77
N ALA A 506 -11.04 -6.03 10.06
CA ALA A 506 -10.45 -4.71 10.19
C ALA A 506 -10.73 -4.08 11.57
N ARG A 507 -11.81 -4.52 12.22
CA ARG A 507 -12.20 -4.09 13.58
C ARG A 507 -11.55 -4.96 14.67
N GLU A 508 -11.50 -6.27 14.47
CA GLU A 508 -11.14 -7.25 15.51
C GLU A 508 -9.76 -7.88 15.34
N GLY A 509 -9.21 -7.90 14.11
CA GLY A 509 -7.92 -8.53 13.78
C GLY A 509 -6.76 -8.00 14.62
N ARG A 510 -6.83 -6.72 15.01
CA ARG A 510 -5.91 -6.08 15.98
C ARG A 510 -5.73 -6.87 17.28
N LYS A 511 -6.81 -7.49 17.80
CA LYS A 511 -6.76 -8.28 19.05
C LYS A 511 -6.05 -9.62 18.89
N ASN A 512 -5.93 -10.11 17.66
CA ASN A 512 -5.48 -11.47 17.35
C ASN A 512 -4.12 -11.50 16.62
N ASN A 513 -3.30 -10.45 16.72
CA ASN A 513 -2.02 -10.30 15.99
C ASN A 513 -2.20 -10.52 14.48
N PHE A 514 -3.21 -9.86 13.93
CA PHE A 514 -3.59 -9.97 12.53
C PHE A 514 -3.64 -8.59 11.87
N SER A 515 -3.05 -8.52 10.69
CA SER A 515 -2.83 -7.31 9.92
C SER A 515 -3.32 -7.48 8.49
N LEU A 516 -3.73 -6.36 7.87
CA LEU A 516 -4.20 -6.33 6.48
C LEU A 516 -3.44 -5.24 5.74
N ILE A 517 -2.86 -5.55 4.59
CA ILE A 517 -2.40 -4.56 3.62
C ILE A 517 -3.33 -4.65 2.43
N VAL A 518 -4.03 -3.57 2.10
CA VAL A 518 -4.87 -3.48 0.90
C VAL A 518 -4.13 -2.62 -0.12
N ALA A 519 -3.75 -3.22 -1.24
CA ALA A 519 -3.02 -2.55 -2.30
C ALA A 519 -3.89 -2.41 -3.57
N SER A 520 -3.93 -1.21 -4.15
CA SER A 520 -4.84 -0.92 -5.27
C SER A 520 -4.39 0.28 -6.10
N GLN A 521 -4.71 0.26 -7.39
CA GLN A 521 -4.60 1.40 -8.30
C GLN A 521 -5.84 2.30 -8.28
N GLU A 522 -6.98 1.78 -7.80
CA GLU A 522 -8.29 2.44 -7.76
C GLU A 522 -8.82 2.39 -6.31
N PRO A 523 -8.25 3.17 -5.37
CA PRO A 523 -8.61 3.09 -3.96
C PRO A 523 -10.09 3.38 -3.69
N GLY A 524 -10.72 4.25 -4.48
CA GLY A 524 -12.15 4.57 -4.37
C GLY A 524 -13.07 3.39 -4.73
N ARG A 525 -12.53 2.36 -5.40
CA ARG A 525 -13.23 1.11 -5.69
C ARG A 525 -13.17 0.08 -4.57
N ILE A 526 -12.36 0.26 -3.53
CA ILE A 526 -12.33 -0.63 -2.37
C ILE A 526 -13.54 -0.36 -1.46
N ASN A 527 -14.00 -1.36 -0.71
CA ASN A 527 -14.95 -1.16 0.38
C ASN A 527 -14.51 -0.01 1.31
N SER A 528 -15.39 0.97 1.48
CA SER A 528 -15.06 2.21 2.20
C SER A 528 -14.78 1.99 3.69
N THR A 529 -15.41 1.00 4.31
CA THR A 529 -15.21 0.72 5.73
C THR A 529 -13.83 0.10 5.97
N VAL A 530 -13.45 -0.89 5.15
CA VAL A 530 -12.12 -1.51 5.21
C VAL A 530 -11.03 -0.47 4.92
N PHE A 531 -11.22 0.36 3.89
CA PHE A 531 -10.29 1.45 3.56
C PHE A 531 -10.12 2.45 4.72
N LYS A 532 -11.21 2.84 5.39
CA LYS A 532 -11.16 3.75 6.55
C LYS A 532 -10.51 3.14 7.79
N GLN A 533 -10.57 1.81 7.94
CA GLN A 533 -9.87 1.12 9.03
C GLN A 533 -8.37 1.02 8.81
N CYS A 534 -7.88 1.27 7.59
CA CYS A 534 -6.46 1.42 7.30
C CYS A 534 -6.00 2.81 7.75
N ALA A 535 -5.55 2.90 9.02
CA ALA A 535 -5.09 4.17 9.59
C ALA A 535 -3.85 4.69 8.85
N THR A 536 -2.94 3.79 8.51
CA THR A 536 -1.79 4.10 7.65
C THR A 536 -2.22 4.04 6.19
N ARG A 537 -2.02 5.12 5.45
CA ARG A 537 -2.29 5.19 4.02
C ARG A 537 -1.07 5.72 3.28
N ILE A 538 -0.70 5.01 2.24
CA ILE A 538 0.38 5.34 1.33
C ILE A 538 -0.25 5.62 -0.03
N PHE A 539 0.04 6.79 -0.58
CA PHE A 539 -0.45 7.22 -1.89
C PHE A 539 0.74 7.54 -2.78
N LEU A 540 1.01 6.67 -3.76
CA LEU A 540 1.87 6.98 -4.90
C LEU A 540 1.07 7.75 -5.95
N ARG A 541 1.63 7.90 -7.16
CA ARG A 541 0.92 8.51 -8.29
C ARG A 541 -0.44 7.84 -8.54
N LEU A 542 -1.51 8.63 -8.48
CA LEU A 542 -2.90 8.28 -8.81
C LEU A 542 -3.48 9.24 -9.85
N PRO A 543 -4.30 8.80 -10.81
CA PRO A 543 -4.88 9.71 -11.80
C PRO A 543 -5.94 10.60 -11.16
N HIS A 544 -6.25 11.72 -11.82
CA HIS A 544 -7.20 12.72 -11.29
C HIS A 544 -8.54 12.13 -10.85
N GLN A 545 -9.10 11.19 -11.61
CA GLN A 545 -10.37 10.53 -11.29
C GLN A 545 -10.33 9.80 -9.93
N ASP A 546 -9.24 9.07 -9.66
CA ASP A 546 -9.10 8.29 -8.44
C ASP A 546 -8.83 9.22 -7.25
N VAL A 547 -8.07 10.30 -7.44
CA VAL A 547 -7.87 11.34 -6.42
C VAL A 547 -9.20 11.98 -6.01
N GLU A 548 -10.09 12.26 -6.97
CA GLU A 548 -11.42 12.82 -6.66
C GLU A 548 -12.28 11.86 -5.83
N GLU A 549 -12.19 10.55 -6.06
CA GLU A 549 -12.94 9.55 -5.28
C GLU A 549 -12.48 9.48 -3.81
N ILE A 550 -11.21 9.79 -3.53
CA ILE A 550 -10.62 9.74 -2.19
C ILE A 550 -10.19 11.11 -1.65
N LYS A 551 -10.71 12.21 -2.20
CA LYS A 551 -10.31 13.57 -1.82
C LYS A 551 -10.48 13.93 -0.34
N GLY A 552 -11.37 13.23 0.37
CA GLY A 552 -11.53 13.38 1.82
C GLY A 552 -10.36 12.83 2.64
N GLU A 553 -9.50 12.02 2.02
CA GLU A 553 -8.40 11.28 2.65
C GLU A 553 -7.03 11.88 2.29
N ILE A 554 -6.99 12.88 1.42
CA ILE A 554 -5.78 13.56 0.94
C ILE A 554 -5.92 15.07 1.20
N ASP A 555 -4.90 15.69 1.79
CA ASP A 555 -4.89 17.13 2.03
C ASP A 555 -5.06 17.90 0.71
N LYS A 556 -5.87 18.97 0.71
CA LYS A 556 -6.17 19.76 -0.50
C LYS A 556 -4.93 20.20 -1.29
N LYS A 557 -3.84 20.53 -0.59
CA LYS A 557 -2.57 20.92 -1.19
C LYS A 557 -1.90 19.81 -2.00
N HIS A 558 -2.14 18.55 -1.66
CA HIS A 558 -1.55 17.39 -2.31
C HIS A 558 -2.36 16.88 -3.50
N GLN A 559 -3.68 17.13 -3.53
CA GLN A 559 -4.61 16.58 -4.53
C GLN A 559 -4.22 16.92 -5.98
N GLY A 560 -3.77 18.15 -6.24
CA GLY A 560 -3.35 18.57 -7.59
C GLY A 560 -1.98 18.04 -8.02
N ILE A 561 -1.14 17.65 -7.06
CA ILE A 561 0.24 17.21 -7.30
C ILE A 561 0.32 15.69 -7.44
N LEU A 562 -0.50 14.95 -6.69
CA LEU A 562 -0.49 13.48 -6.65
C LEU A 562 -0.52 12.82 -8.05
N PRO A 563 -1.30 13.32 -9.05
CA PRO A 563 -1.29 12.77 -10.41
C PRO A 563 0.00 13.00 -11.20
N ARG A 564 0.84 13.94 -10.77
CA ARG A 564 2.08 14.35 -11.44
C ARG A 564 3.33 13.75 -10.80
N LEU A 565 3.17 12.94 -9.76
CA LEU A 565 4.31 12.34 -9.07
C LEU A 565 5.11 11.41 -9.99
N LYS A 566 6.42 11.44 -9.84
CA LYS A 566 7.35 10.50 -10.48
C LYS A 566 7.28 9.15 -9.76
N VAL A 567 7.79 8.13 -10.43
CA VAL A 567 7.93 6.78 -9.86
C VAL A 567 8.75 6.84 -8.57
N GLY A 568 8.32 6.06 -7.56
CA GLY A 568 8.98 6.03 -6.25
C GLY A 568 8.76 7.30 -5.43
N SER A 569 7.78 8.14 -5.78
CA SER A 569 7.37 9.28 -4.97
C SER A 569 5.91 9.13 -4.55
N GLY A 570 5.61 9.59 -3.35
CA GLY A 570 4.28 9.50 -2.79
C GLY A 570 4.12 10.28 -1.51
N ILE A 571 2.98 10.05 -0.86
CA ILE A 571 2.58 10.66 0.39
C ILE A 571 2.29 9.54 1.37
N ILE A 572 2.75 9.73 2.60
CA ILE A 572 2.42 8.85 3.72
C ILE A 572 1.57 9.63 4.71
N HIS A 573 0.44 9.04 5.07
CA HIS A 573 -0.34 9.40 6.23
C HIS A 573 -0.28 8.25 7.22
N SER A 574 0.23 8.49 8.43
CA SER A 574 0.26 7.48 9.49
C SER A 574 0.13 8.17 10.84
N PRO A 575 -1.08 8.31 11.41
CA PRO A 575 -1.29 9.07 12.64
C PRO A 575 -0.53 8.52 13.85
N ASP A 576 -0.10 7.26 13.78
CA ASP A 576 0.64 6.60 14.86
C ASP A 576 2.17 6.61 14.65
N ALA A 577 2.66 6.96 13.46
CA ALA A 577 4.10 7.05 13.15
C ALA A 577 4.55 8.45 12.73
N ILE A 578 3.60 9.35 12.46
CA ILE A 578 3.80 10.70 11.97
C ILE A 578 2.71 11.57 12.62
N GLU A 579 3.09 12.44 13.53
CA GLU A 579 2.15 13.24 14.34
C GLU A 579 1.53 14.42 13.56
N VAL A 580 2.22 14.90 12.53
CA VAL A 580 1.86 16.15 11.81
C VAL A 580 0.96 15.96 10.58
N GLY A 581 0.36 14.77 10.41
CA GLY A 581 -0.56 14.49 9.30
C GLY A 581 0.09 13.78 8.10
N GLN A 582 0.17 14.47 6.95
CA GLN A 582 0.66 13.90 5.68
C GLN A 582 2.03 14.45 5.32
N ILE A 583 2.97 13.55 4.99
CA ILE A 583 4.33 13.92 4.57
C ILE A 583 4.65 13.38 3.18
N TRP A 584 5.47 14.13 2.46
CA TRP A 584 6.08 13.67 1.22
C TRP A 584 7.12 12.58 1.51
N ALA A 585 7.10 11.54 0.69
CA ALA A 585 7.96 10.39 0.85
C ALA A 585 8.59 10.01 -0.49
N LYS A 586 9.89 9.71 -0.43
CA LYS A 586 10.61 9.05 -1.50
C LYS A 586 10.74 7.59 -1.14
N PHE A 587 10.05 6.73 -1.88
CA PHE A 587 10.11 5.30 -1.71
C PHE A 587 11.37 4.79 -2.40
N PRO A 588 12.18 3.96 -1.73
CA PRO A 588 13.30 3.33 -2.40
C PRO A 588 12.74 2.57 -3.60
N ILE A 589 13.36 2.78 -4.76
CA ILE A 589 13.29 1.76 -5.79
C ILE A 589 14.20 0.66 -5.25
N PRO A 590 13.68 -0.47 -4.80
CA PRO A 590 14.39 -1.45 -4.02
C PRO A 590 15.44 -2.20 -4.85
N PRO A 591 16.39 -2.81 -4.14
CA PRO A 591 17.29 -3.88 -4.59
C PRO A 591 16.63 -5.07 -5.28
N ILE A 592 15.33 -5.31 -5.02
CA ILE A 592 14.59 -6.42 -5.59
C ILE A 592 14.13 -6.01 -6.99
N PHE A 593 14.75 -6.62 -8.00
CA PHE A 593 14.38 -6.41 -9.38
C PHE A 593 12.87 -6.60 -9.57
N HIS A 594 12.30 -5.72 -10.38
CA HIS A 594 10.95 -5.87 -10.84
C HIS A 594 10.93 -5.58 -12.33
N GLU A 595 10.63 -6.64 -13.06
CA GLU A 595 10.27 -6.59 -14.46
C GLU A 595 8.79 -6.89 -14.58
N SER A 596 8.16 -6.38 -15.63
CA SER A 596 6.74 -6.63 -15.85
C SER A 596 6.51 -8.11 -16.12
N ILE A 597 5.41 -8.66 -15.60
CA ILE A 597 5.02 -10.05 -15.88
C ILE A 597 5.01 -10.39 -17.38
N PHE A 598 4.68 -9.44 -18.26
CA PHE A 598 4.69 -9.66 -19.71
C PHE A 598 6.08 -10.00 -20.24
N VAL A 599 7.11 -9.29 -19.77
CA VAL A 599 8.50 -9.54 -20.20
C VAL A 599 9.00 -10.85 -19.60
N THR A 600 8.60 -11.17 -18.37
CA THR A 600 8.87 -12.48 -17.76
C THR A 600 8.24 -13.61 -18.60
N ILE A 601 6.99 -13.46 -19.03
CA ILE A 601 6.30 -14.43 -19.91
C ILE A 601 7.07 -14.60 -21.22
N GLU A 602 7.39 -13.51 -21.94
CA GLU A 602 8.13 -13.58 -23.20
C GLU A 602 9.48 -14.30 -23.04
N ARG A 603 10.19 -14.04 -21.94
CA ARG A 603 11.45 -14.73 -21.62
C ARG A 603 11.23 -16.22 -21.35
N ILE A 604 10.18 -16.57 -20.62
CA ILE A 604 9.84 -17.98 -20.35
C ILE A 604 9.49 -18.69 -21.66
N GLU A 605 8.70 -18.07 -22.55
CA GLU A 605 8.34 -18.62 -23.86
C GLU A 605 9.58 -18.94 -24.72
N GLN A 606 10.62 -18.10 -24.64
CA GLN A 606 11.89 -18.31 -25.35
C GLN A 606 12.81 -19.34 -24.70
N SER A 607 12.55 -19.77 -23.47
CA SER A 607 13.35 -20.76 -22.76
C SER A 607 13.00 -22.20 -23.16
N ASP A 608 13.91 -23.15 -22.89
CA ASP A 608 13.65 -24.58 -23.10
C ASP A 608 12.36 -25.06 -22.40
N ILE A 609 12.05 -24.48 -21.22
CA ILE A 609 10.83 -24.81 -20.47
C ILE A 609 9.58 -24.31 -21.20
N GLY A 610 9.62 -23.10 -21.76
CA GLY A 610 8.50 -22.54 -22.52
C GLY A 610 8.28 -23.27 -23.85
N GLN A 611 9.34 -23.61 -24.55
CA GLN A 611 9.24 -24.44 -25.77
C GLN A 611 8.65 -25.81 -25.46
N ALA A 612 9.05 -26.45 -24.35
CA ALA A 612 8.44 -27.70 -23.90
C ALA A 612 6.94 -27.55 -23.58
N PHE A 613 6.53 -26.46 -22.93
CA PHE A 613 5.12 -26.17 -22.68
C PHE A 613 4.31 -26.06 -23.98
N LEU A 614 4.83 -25.34 -24.98
CA LEU A 614 4.17 -25.17 -26.28
C LEU A 614 4.00 -26.51 -27.03
N ILE A 615 5.00 -27.40 -26.92
CA ILE A 615 4.92 -28.76 -27.48
C ILE A 615 3.88 -29.61 -26.74
N ASP A 616 3.90 -29.59 -25.39
CA ASP A 616 2.95 -30.34 -24.56
C ASP A 616 1.50 -29.90 -24.80
N THR A 617 1.27 -28.59 -25.00
CA THR A 617 -0.05 -28.04 -25.32
C THR A 617 -0.50 -28.40 -26.73
N ALA A 618 0.38 -28.31 -27.74
CA ALA A 618 0.07 -28.68 -29.13
C ALA A 618 -0.21 -30.20 -29.30
N ALA A 619 0.47 -31.06 -28.54
CA ALA A 619 0.19 -32.49 -28.51
C ALA A 619 -1.19 -32.80 -27.91
N THR A 620 -1.64 -32.00 -26.94
CA THR A 620 -2.94 -32.18 -26.29
C THR A 620 -4.11 -31.70 -27.17
N SER A 621 -3.91 -30.61 -27.95
CA SER A 621 -4.92 -30.12 -28.89
C SER A 621 -5.11 -31.05 -30.09
N THR A 622 -4.04 -31.62 -30.63
CA THR A 622 -4.11 -32.65 -31.69
C THR A 622 -4.78 -33.94 -31.22
N SER A 623 -4.60 -34.38 -29.97
CA SER A 623 -5.31 -35.55 -29.43
C SER A 623 -6.81 -35.35 -29.24
N ASN A 624 -7.27 -34.11 -29.00
CA ASN A 624 -8.70 -33.80 -28.87
C ASN A 624 -9.39 -33.67 -30.23
N ILE A 625 -8.66 -33.30 -31.29
CA ILE A 625 -9.19 -33.25 -32.67
C ILE A 625 -9.39 -34.66 -33.23
N VAL A 626 -8.51 -35.60 -32.90
CA VAL A 626 -8.60 -37.01 -33.37
C VAL A 626 -9.75 -37.78 -32.70
N GLN A 627 -10.42 -37.23 -31.67
CA GLN A 627 -11.62 -37.84 -31.08
C GLN A 627 -12.95 -37.29 -31.63
N ASP A 628 -12.96 -36.22 -32.41
CA ASP A 628 -14.19 -35.61 -32.94
C ASP A 628 -14.37 -35.68 -34.46
N ASP A 629 -13.41 -36.25 -35.22
CA ASP A 629 -13.55 -36.42 -36.67
C ASP A 629 -13.63 -37.91 -37.09
N ASP A 630 -14.83 -38.48 -36.96
CA ASP A 630 -15.33 -39.37 -38.00
C ASP A 630 -15.77 -38.48 -39.18
N GLU A 631 -15.14 -38.70 -40.34
CA GLU A 631 -15.39 -38.09 -41.66
C GLU A 631 -14.73 -36.72 -41.98
N GLY A 632 -13.50 -36.77 -42.53
CA GLY A 632 -13.02 -35.71 -43.42
C GLY A 632 -11.51 -35.52 -43.49
N THR A 633 -10.86 -36.18 -44.44
CA THR A 633 -9.44 -35.97 -44.76
C THR A 633 -9.11 -34.51 -45.04
N THR A 634 -8.23 -33.92 -44.23
CA THR A 634 -7.49 -32.69 -44.61
C THR A 634 -6.00 -32.88 -44.29
N ASN A 635 -5.15 -32.61 -45.27
CA ASN A 635 -3.71 -32.92 -45.28
C ASN A 635 -2.91 -32.06 -44.29
N LEU A 636 -1.89 -32.70 -43.70
CA LEU A 636 -1.00 -32.21 -42.63
C LEU A 636 0.10 -31.23 -43.08
N GLU A 637 0.03 -30.66 -44.29
CA GLU A 637 1.10 -29.79 -44.84
C GLU A 637 0.86 -28.28 -44.71
N ASP A 638 -0.29 -27.84 -44.17
CA ASP A 638 -0.65 -26.40 -44.04
C ASP A 638 -0.63 -25.87 -42.57
N LEU A 639 -0.03 -26.59 -41.62
CA LEU A 639 0.22 -26.15 -40.23
C LEU A 639 1.73 -26.05 -39.97
#